data_AF-A0A6N3HY79-F1
#
_entry.id   AF-A0A6N3HY79-F1
#
_cell.length_a   1.000
_cell.length_b   1.000
_cell.length_c   1.000
_cell.angle_alpha   90.00
_cell.angle_beta   90.00
_cell.angle_gamma   90.00
#
_symmetry.space_group_name_H-M   'P 1'
#
loop_
_entity.id
_entity.type
_entity.pdbx_description
1 polymer ?
#
loop_
_entity_poly.entity_id
_entity_poly.type
_entity_poly.pdbx_seq_one_letter_code
_entity_poly.pdbx_strand_id
1 'polypeptide(L)'
;MAYSTDDIKALAAILKPIIKSALESGSTGVGDLEVVTSLDSVYSLPALRMPGGIHDVVEAPLSLLRVNLRVTTTHVQWKLGNGEWKDLLALSELKVVFRRTEKHLQWKVGAGSWEDIVELESLKGEKGDRGDAFRYEDFTLEQLMGLKGDKGDKGDNLEYRLLDSFPSLESLRAAYPTGTGQDGFFIAGDGMYVWDPKDVAYKEIKLEVDKVFTSEIFREVTPSGGRIAIDFLKAPYAKVALGQDTLIYNLEIRNTREGSCGKVMVYQSGLRQIVLSNTMRGTIDLPLNSDTIAILNYNRVGEYIYIHTSTIIGDKTYPGPQKIKDFHVVYSDSSSCTVQWTAPYANNIYDRGTEYDMRYANDLVDADDPKVWAGLRKVPAIPTPENPGTLQRTTISGLVPNREYYVYLKTIKVNFGVEYISGASDPVYFRTVGSEDMTRAYRINLTERNIIPQLRNYLTDTDGTVCSVGRMVDETERNVFLDDGYPDMTNKGYSTFWYQYKYSRDTSPFDIVIDLFSAYVIDKMFVYTSSRNKFSVYGMRDMGYDWERVGEIRIEYNAWAALDFRSCQCRYIKLSWDLMDFGSNSKLPVMGEGAEGFPEPEYNGTLESVRNLLLYGRPASTRPEGIMSPLRRSTTRKTVDQFLCTNGHAYQQGRIHSMCSGERSRMYISLGHFAAFDPSGQPVPYARLADMRFRVSRIPWVSGNNGTGENLVETLTNTYKRYGLKPYICSTGVFDPCLYDRSLTIHNRPCDAYWYPGAWKPVPRRGVGGLDRYLGVTTDANSYKTYARLCQALAAKYGSAKVDGTGLFFPEDESAETGLDLISGIEPENEPDANWNGWVGYERAEEYAAVVSASSDGHAGTLKDEDGRAIPGTRYGGILPIAGGTASVNRGYLQPAILRWKATRTDASIPVAAFSMHMYFSNIGNQGGSDEAVQYGITFEEAMNNDTGGELPKVCAFRDRVAPDKEVWLTEFGWGESGARETASKYQCYSQAGRQVGNWTVPDRHRSDVKGAWIIRACVQMMAMGVDMVNYYSTECEGNYFGAGKYDSGAGFEMFHWNDCTDDTPGARVEAIKAHECTYPRGGFATTGLFGQLLGNGAYPITRAYWWIATFRNRLKGYVYTGMRHVDTDSRIVIACFKERDGDRGAYVVYLNDSQNTGVEGVGIPVPAGVSSYRHVTVHVPEIPNPEDVPSTLGWDKERTGLPTSRKERYVNGEWVVQNKPYHQDRHMSYTVSIR
;
A
#
# COMPACT_ATOMS: atom_id res chain seq x y z
N MET A 1 7.60 37.28 32.60
CA MET A 1 6.14 37.31 32.40
C MET A 1 5.90 37.28 30.90
N ALA A 2 5.40 36.17 30.38
CA ALA A 2 5.11 36.01 28.96
C ALA A 2 3.67 36.48 28.71
N TYR A 3 3.51 37.50 27.87
CA TYR A 3 2.19 37.98 27.44
C TYR A 3 1.63 37.07 26.35
N SER A 4 0.30 36.96 26.31
CA SER A 4 -0.38 36.09 25.35
C SER A 4 -0.24 36.64 23.92
N THR A 5 -0.40 35.77 22.93
CA THR A 5 -0.40 36.14 21.50
C THR A 5 -1.43 37.23 21.18
N ASP A 6 -2.49 37.35 21.98
CA ASP A 6 -3.55 38.35 21.80
C ASP A 6 -3.16 39.73 22.36
N ASP A 7 -2.36 39.79 23.42
CA ASP A 7 -1.80 41.04 23.96
C ASP A 7 -0.81 41.69 22.95
N ILE A 8 -0.05 40.87 22.24
CA ILE A 8 0.89 41.31 21.19
C ILE A 8 0.14 41.83 19.96
N LYS A 9 -0.99 41.20 19.59
CA LYS A 9 -1.85 41.64 18.48
C LYS A 9 -2.56 42.97 18.80
N ALA A 10 -3.02 43.14 20.04
CA ALA A 10 -3.62 44.40 20.49
C ALA A 10 -2.59 45.56 20.46
N LEU A 11 -1.35 45.31 20.88
CA LEU A 11 -0.26 46.29 20.79
C LEU A 11 0.06 46.66 19.33
N ALA A 12 0.09 45.66 18.43
CA ALA A 12 0.36 45.86 17.00
C ALA A 12 -0.74 46.68 16.30
N ALA A 13 -2.01 46.50 16.70
CA ALA A 13 -3.14 47.28 16.18
C ALA A 13 -3.07 48.77 16.58
N ILE A 14 -2.53 49.09 17.76
CA ILE A 14 -2.34 50.46 18.24
C ILE A 14 -1.15 51.15 17.54
N LEU A 15 -0.10 50.40 17.23
CA LEU A 15 1.12 50.92 16.59
C LEU A 15 0.94 51.22 15.09
N LYS A 16 0.07 50.49 14.40
CA LYS A 16 -0.10 50.54 12.93
C LYS A 16 -0.53 51.93 12.40
N PRO A 17 -1.48 52.68 13.01
CA PRO A 17 -1.88 54.00 12.53
C PRO A 17 -0.82 55.07 12.77
N ILE A 18 -0.07 54.96 13.87
CA ILE A 18 0.97 55.94 14.29
C ILE A 18 2.17 55.85 13.34
N ILE A 19 2.59 54.64 12.98
CA ILE A 19 3.67 54.39 12.03
C ILE A 19 3.26 54.87 10.62
N LYS A 20 2.00 54.65 10.22
CA LYS A 20 1.47 55.12 8.94
C LYS A 20 1.47 56.66 8.83
N SER A 21 0.99 57.36 9.86
CA SER A 21 0.97 58.84 9.88
C SER A 21 2.38 59.45 9.86
N ALA A 22 3.35 58.80 10.51
CA ALA A 22 4.75 59.24 10.47
C ALA A 22 5.37 59.10 9.06
N LEU A 23 5.03 58.04 8.32
CA LEU A 23 5.49 57.80 6.95
C LEU A 23 4.84 58.78 5.94
N GLU A 24 3.58 59.15 6.16
CA GLU A 24 2.84 60.10 5.30
C GLU A 24 3.33 61.55 5.48
N SER A 25 3.69 61.97 6.70
CA SER A 25 4.11 63.35 6.99
C SER A 25 5.45 63.79 6.36
N GLY A 26 6.24 62.84 5.85
CA GLY A 26 7.57 63.07 5.28
C GLY A 26 7.69 62.91 3.76
N SER A 27 6.60 62.59 3.05
CA SER A 27 6.66 62.20 1.63
C SER A 27 6.11 63.29 0.71
N THR A 28 6.97 63.95 -0.06
CA THR A 28 6.55 64.88 -1.14
C THR A 28 6.91 64.31 -2.51
N GLY A 29 5.90 64.09 -3.35
CA GLY A 29 6.02 63.97 -4.80
C GLY A 29 6.27 62.57 -5.37
N VAL A 30 5.24 61.72 -5.45
CA VAL A 30 5.15 60.65 -6.46
C VAL A 30 3.66 60.41 -6.76
N GLY A 31 3.20 60.83 -7.95
CA GLY A 31 1.79 60.79 -8.33
C GLY A 31 1.32 59.51 -9.03
N ASP A 32 2.21 58.60 -9.43
CA ASP A 32 1.83 57.48 -10.33
C ASP A 32 2.53 56.15 -10.00
N LEU A 33 2.50 55.71 -8.74
CA LEU A 33 2.85 54.34 -8.36
C LEU A 33 1.77 53.75 -7.45
N GLU A 34 1.47 52.47 -7.67
CA GLU A 34 0.41 51.72 -6.99
C GLU A 34 0.60 51.75 -5.46
N VAL A 35 -0.46 52.10 -4.73
CA VAL A 35 -0.48 52.06 -3.27
C VAL A 35 -0.46 50.61 -2.82
N VAL A 36 0.70 50.11 -2.43
CA VAL A 36 0.87 48.75 -1.91
C VAL A 36 0.16 48.62 -0.55
N THR A 37 -0.76 47.66 -0.43
CA THR A 37 -1.55 47.43 0.79
C THR A 37 -0.85 46.55 1.83
N SER A 38 0.32 45.99 1.51
CA SER A 38 1.18 45.19 2.39
C SER A 38 2.66 45.31 2.04
N LEU A 39 3.55 45.22 3.05
CA LEU A 39 5.01 45.26 2.92
C LEU A 39 5.68 43.90 3.23
N ASP A 40 4.91 42.84 3.49
CA ASP A 40 5.40 41.58 4.07
C ASP A 40 6.30 40.73 3.14
N SER A 41 6.73 41.26 1.99
CA SER A 41 7.69 40.61 1.09
C SER A 41 8.51 41.60 0.24
N VAL A 42 8.57 42.87 0.66
CA VAL A 42 9.34 43.92 -0.03
C VAL A 42 10.69 44.08 0.69
N TYR A 43 11.80 43.74 0.02
CA TYR A 43 13.15 43.78 0.60
C TYR A 43 13.91 45.10 0.29
N SER A 44 13.48 45.81 -0.75
CA SER A 44 14.00 47.09 -1.21
C SER A 44 12.87 47.94 -1.81
N LEU A 45 13.01 49.27 -1.80
CA LEU A 45 12.10 50.18 -2.53
C LEU A 45 12.84 50.81 -3.71
N PRO A 46 12.17 51.02 -4.85
CA PRO A 46 12.75 51.74 -5.97
C PRO A 46 13.01 53.19 -5.57
N ALA A 47 14.26 53.62 -5.70
CA ALA A 47 14.71 54.98 -5.46
C ALA A 47 15.36 55.52 -6.73
N LEU A 48 15.16 56.81 -6.98
CA LEU A 48 15.63 57.47 -8.19
C LEU A 48 17.05 57.99 -7.93
N ARG A 49 18.05 57.45 -8.64
CA ARG A 49 19.44 57.94 -8.55
C ARG A 49 19.75 58.81 -9.76
N MET A 50 20.29 60.00 -9.55
CA MET A 50 20.70 60.93 -10.61
C MET A 50 22.21 61.17 -10.64
N PRO A 51 22.98 60.38 -11.41
CA PRO A 51 24.33 60.75 -11.81
C PRO A 51 24.35 61.16 -13.29
N GLY A 52 24.64 62.43 -13.58
CA GLY A 52 24.84 62.89 -14.96
C GLY A 52 23.57 63.15 -15.78
N GLY A 53 22.39 63.20 -15.15
CA GLY A 53 21.15 63.61 -15.81
C GLY A 53 20.41 62.51 -16.58
N ILE A 54 20.79 61.24 -16.42
CA ILE A 54 20.05 60.08 -16.93
C ILE A 54 19.28 59.44 -15.77
N HIS A 55 18.02 59.08 -16.02
CA HIS A 55 17.14 58.45 -15.02
C HIS A 55 17.39 56.94 -14.99
N ASP A 56 17.95 56.42 -13.89
CA ASP A 56 18.00 54.98 -13.60
C ASP A 56 17.24 54.67 -12.30
N VAL A 57 16.47 53.58 -12.33
CA VAL A 57 15.78 53.02 -11.16
C VAL A 57 16.77 52.12 -10.42
N VAL A 58 17.06 52.43 -9.16
CA VAL A 58 17.90 51.59 -8.28
C VAL A 58 17.14 51.15 -7.05
N GLU A 59 17.55 50.05 -6.42
CA GLU A 59 16.90 49.50 -5.23
C GLU A 59 17.60 49.97 -3.93
N ALA A 60 16.86 50.58 -3.00
CA ALA A 60 17.34 50.94 -1.66
C ALA A 60 16.85 49.92 -0.60
N PRO A 61 17.73 49.32 0.24
CA PRO A 61 17.33 48.30 1.21
C PRO A 61 16.44 48.84 2.35
N LEU A 62 15.39 48.10 2.72
CA LEU A 62 14.48 48.47 3.83
C LEU A 62 15.14 48.51 5.22
N SER A 63 16.37 48.01 5.34
CA SER A 63 17.11 47.93 6.62
C SER A 63 17.39 49.30 7.26
N LEU A 64 17.28 50.40 6.50
CA LEU A 64 17.47 51.78 6.97
C LEU A 64 16.21 52.40 7.65
N LEU A 65 15.06 51.72 7.64
CA LEU A 65 13.76 52.21 8.17
C LEU A 65 13.25 51.48 9.42
N ARG A 66 14.12 50.83 10.22
CA ARG A 66 13.70 49.98 11.35
C ARG A 66 13.10 50.76 12.52
N VAL A 67 11.81 50.60 12.81
CA VAL A 67 11.18 51.09 14.06
C VAL A 67 11.56 50.15 15.22
N ASN A 68 12.15 50.70 16.27
CA ASN A 68 12.48 49.97 17.50
C ASN A 68 11.52 50.40 18.62
N LEU A 69 11.12 49.45 19.48
CA LEU A 69 10.23 49.67 20.63
C LEU A 69 10.91 49.22 21.92
N ARG A 70 10.67 49.94 23.02
CA ARG A 70 11.07 49.50 24.36
C ARG A 70 10.03 49.90 25.38
N VAL A 71 9.91 49.14 26.45
CA VAL A 71 9.01 49.48 27.57
C VAL A 71 9.86 49.88 28.76
N THR A 72 9.63 51.08 29.28
CA THR A 72 10.22 51.57 30.52
C THR A 72 9.28 51.28 31.68
N THR A 73 9.73 51.55 32.91
CA THR A 73 8.91 51.36 34.12
C THR A 73 7.66 52.25 34.15
N THR A 74 7.54 53.25 33.27
CA THR A 74 6.39 54.16 33.23
C THR A 74 5.71 54.22 31.85
N HIS A 75 6.44 53.97 30.75
CA HIS A 75 5.93 54.16 29.38
C HIS A 75 6.44 53.11 28.39
N VAL A 76 5.63 52.75 27.40
CA VAL A 76 6.11 52.20 26.13
C VAL A 76 6.73 53.35 25.33
N GLN A 77 7.90 53.16 24.72
CA GLN A 77 8.65 54.13 23.93
C GLN A 77 9.05 53.54 22.57
N TRP A 78 9.28 54.39 21.56
CA TRP A 78 9.68 53.98 20.20
C TRP A 78 10.75 54.89 19.57
N LYS A 79 11.47 54.40 18.55
CA LYS A 79 12.37 55.20 17.69
C LYS A 79 12.46 54.66 16.27
N LEU A 80 12.83 55.48 15.30
CA LEU A 80 13.06 55.07 13.90
C LEU A 80 14.57 54.98 13.61
N GLY A 81 15.01 53.84 13.08
CA GLY A 81 16.41 53.51 12.85
C GLY A 81 17.26 53.71 14.11
N ASN A 82 18.37 54.44 13.95
CA ASN A 82 19.27 54.79 15.04
C ASN A 82 18.90 56.11 15.76
N GLY A 83 17.68 56.65 15.55
CA GLY A 83 17.23 57.92 16.15
C GLY A 83 17.01 57.89 17.67
N GLU A 84 16.47 58.99 18.22
CA GLU A 84 16.19 59.11 19.65
C GLU A 84 14.86 58.44 20.07
N TRP A 85 14.83 57.90 21.29
CA TRP A 85 13.65 57.23 21.87
C TRP A 85 12.60 58.25 22.32
N LYS A 86 11.35 58.04 21.90
CA LYS A 86 10.19 58.90 22.23
C LYS A 86 9.12 58.11 22.98
N ASP A 87 8.49 58.74 23.97
CA ASP A 87 7.36 58.15 24.70
C ASP A 87 6.16 57.91 23.79
N LEU A 88 5.57 56.72 23.92
CA LEU A 88 4.43 56.25 23.12
C LEU A 88 3.17 56.09 23.97
N LEU A 89 3.22 55.41 25.12
CA LEU A 89 2.03 55.17 25.95
C LEU A 89 2.37 54.92 27.42
N ALA A 90 1.68 55.58 28.34
CA ALA A 90 1.83 55.32 29.78
C ALA A 90 1.16 54.00 30.18
N LEU A 91 1.86 53.15 30.93
CA LEU A 91 1.36 51.81 31.28
C LEU A 91 0.15 51.82 32.24
N SER A 92 -0.15 52.95 32.90
CA SER A 92 -1.29 53.11 33.81
C SER A 92 -2.66 53.15 33.12
N GLU A 93 -2.73 53.16 31.79
CA GLU A 93 -3.96 53.46 31.04
C GLU A 93 -4.70 52.24 30.42
N LEU A 94 -4.23 51.00 30.62
CA LEU A 94 -4.80 49.80 29.96
C LEU A 94 -5.64 48.90 30.90
N LYS A 95 -6.96 49.15 31.04
CA LYS A 95 -7.95 48.18 31.58
C LYS A 95 -9.34 48.32 30.95
N VAL A 96 -9.92 47.25 30.41
CA VAL A 96 -11.26 47.26 29.78
C VAL A 96 -12.36 46.87 30.77
N VAL A 97 -13.51 47.57 30.75
CA VAL A 97 -14.66 47.32 31.64
C VAL A 97 -15.99 47.45 30.89
N PHE A 98 -17.00 46.67 31.26
CA PHE A 98 -18.33 46.63 30.63
C PHE A 98 -19.45 47.08 31.59
N ARG A 99 -20.53 47.67 31.07
CA ARG A 99 -21.75 47.96 31.84
C ARG A 99 -23.02 47.92 30.98
N ARG A 100 -24.17 47.72 31.62
CA ARG A 100 -25.50 47.86 31.00
C ARG A 100 -26.18 49.13 31.50
N THR A 101 -26.77 49.90 30.60
CA THR A 101 -27.61 51.06 30.89
C THR A 101 -29.07 50.78 30.49
N GLU A 102 -30.00 51.68 30.81
CA GLU A 102 -31.42 51.50 30.48
C GLU A 102 -31.69 51.44 28.97
N LYS A 103 -30.82 52.04 28.14
CA LYS A 103 -31.01 52.11 26.68
C LYS A 103 -29.98 51.30 25.89
N HIS A 104 -28.81 51.02 26.45
CA HIS A 104 -27.71 50.40 25.71
C HIS A 104 -26.83 49.48 26.58
N LEU A 105 -26.20 48.48 25.96
CA LEU A 105 -25.03 47.79 26.52
C LEU A 105 -23.76 48.56 26.12
N GLN A 106 -22.83 48.80 27.03
CA GLN A 106 -21.67 49.69 26.83
C GLN A 106 -20.33 49.08 27.31
N TRP A 107 -19.22 49.53 26.72
CA TRP A 107 -17.85 49.18 27.14
C TRP A 107 -16.90 50.39 27.13
N LYS A 108 -15.76 50.30 27.82
CA LYS A 108 -14.67 51.27 27.71
C LYS A 108 -13.31 50.72 28.12
N VAL A 109 -12.24 51.40 27.72
CA VAL A 109 -10.85 51.14 28.14
C VAL A 109 -10.32 52.29 29.00
N GLY A 110 -9.79 51.96 30.18
CA GLY A 110 -9.17 52.88 31.12
C GLY A 110 -10.12 53.99 31.59
N ALA A 111 -9.63 55.22 31.56
CA ALA A 111 -10.43 56.42 31.85
C ALA A 111 -11.31 56.88 30.66
N GLY A 112 -11.34 56.12 29.56
CA GLY A 112 -12.07 56.47 28.34
C GLY A 112 -13.57 56.63 28.51
N SER A 113 -14.20 57.22 27.50
CA SER A 113 -15.65 57.35 27.39
C SER A 113 -16.32 55.99 27.18
N TRP A 114 -17.52 55.82 27.74
CA TRP A 114 -18.33 54.62 27.49
C TRP A 114 -18.86 54.63 26.06
N GLU A 115 -18.61 53.54 25.35
CA GLU A 115 -19.05 53.32 23.97
C GLU A 115 -20.19 52.30 23.92
N ASP A 116 -21.23 52.62 23.16
CA ASP A 116 -22.42 51.80 22.97
C ASP A 116 -22.12 50.60 22.05
N ILE A 117 -22.48 49.42 22.54
CA ILE A 117 -22.38 48.15 21.80
C ILE A 117 -23.68 47.89 21.03
N VAL A 118 -24.84 48.08 21.68
CA VAL A 118 -26.15 47.88 21.05
C VAL A 118 -27.24 48.68 21.75
N GLU A 119 -28.10 49.32 20.96
CA GLU A 119 -29.32 50.01 21.42
C GLU A 119 -30.43 49.00 21.69
N LEU A 120 -31.04 49.07 22.87
CA LEU A 120 -32.06 48.11 23.30
C LEU A 120 -33.40 48.31 22.57
N GLU A 121 -33.64 49.50 22.01
CA GLU A 121 -34.84 49.83 21.21
C GLU A 121 -34.77 49.32 19.76
N SER A 122 -33.56 49.15 19.18
CA SER A 122 -33.42 48.59 17.83
C SER A 122 -33.77 47.10 17.75
N LEU A 123 -34.20 46.50 18.86
CA LEU A 123 -34.72 45.15 18.98
C LEU A 123 -36.25 45.09 18.92
N LYS A 124 -36.95 46.20 18.59
CA LYS A 124 -38.39 46.24 18.26
C LYS A 124 -38.67 47.19 17.08
N GLY A 125 -39.65 46.84 16.24
CA GLY A 125 -40.19 47.72 15.19
C GLY A 125 -41.73 47.80 15.22
N GLU A 126 -42.28 48.95 14.81
CA GLU A 126 -43.70 49.34 14.89
C GLU A 126 -44.51 49.23 13.57
N LYS A 127 -45.84 49.32 13.72
CA LYS A 127 -46.92 49.20 12.72
C LYS A 127 -47.27 50.55 12.07
N GLY A 128 -47.49 50.59 10.75
CA GLY A 128 -47.92 51.79 10.01
C GLY A 128 -49.32 51.71 9.38
N ASP A 129 -49.97 52.88 9.20
CA ASP A 129 -51.34 53.07 8.72
C ASP A 129 -51.50 53.12 7.17
N ARG A 130 -52.74 52.92 6.73
CA ARG A 130 -53.22 52.59 5.36
C ARG A 130 -53.26 53.79 4.40
N GLY A 131 -52.75 53.63 3.18
CA GLY A 131 -53.00 54.52 2.03
C GLY A 131 -54.16 54.02 1.15
N ASP A 132 -54.89 54.92 0.51
CA ASP A 132 -56.04 54.58 -0.35
C ASP A 132 -55.64 53.82 -1.62
N ALA A 133 -56.49 52.89 -2.05
CA ALA A 133 -56.27 52.06 -3.24
C ALA A 133 -56.85 52.71 -4.51
N PHE A 134 -56.12 52.58 -5.63
CA PHE A 134 -56.62 52.86 -6.98
C PHE A 134 -57.93 52.13 -7.27
N ARG A 135 -58.81 52.75 -8.04
CA ARG A 135 -60.09 52.18 -8.50
C ARG A 135 -60.06 51.97 -10.00
N TYR A 136 -60.89 51.06 -10.50
CA TYR A 136 -61.04 50.77 -11.94
C TYR A 136 -61.43 52.00 -12.78
N GLU A 137 -61.95 53.03 -12.12
CA GLU A 137 -62.33 54.33 -12.66
C GLU A 137 -61.12 55.17 -13.12
N ASP A 138 -59.93 54.88 -12.58
CA ASP A 138 -58.69 55.61 -12.83
C ASP A 138 -58.03 55.25 -14.20
N PHE A 139 -58.67 54.39 -15.00
CA PHE A 139 -58.16 53.85 -16.27
C PHE A 139 -59.09 54.18 -17.45
N THR A 140 -58.50 54.47 -18.62
CA THR A 140 -59.27 54.57 -19.87
C THR A 140 -59.68 53.19 -20.39
N LEU A 141 -60.74 53.12 -21.21
CA LEU A 141 -61.27 51.85 -21.74
C LEU A 141 -60.22 51.08 -22.58
N GLU A 142 -59.31 51.78 -23.28
CA GLU A 142 -58.21 51.15 -24.02
C GLU A 142 -57.15 50.53 -23.09
N GLN A 143 -56.86 51.15 -21.94
CA GLN A 143 -55.93 50.61 -20.93
C GLN A 143 -56.49 49.39 -20.19
N LEU A 144 -57.82 49.32 -20.01
CA LEU A 144 -58.49 48.16 -19.41
C LEU A 144 -58.55 46.95 -20.35
N MET A 145 -58.62 47.17 -21.67
CA MET A 145 -58.63 46.07 -22.65
C MET A 145 -57.22 45.50 -22.93
N GLY A 146 -56.15 46.25 -22.65
CA GLY A 146 -54.77 45.78 -22.76
C GLY A 146 -54.26 44.91 -21.61
N LEU A 147 -54.99 44.85 -20.48
CA LEU A 147 -54.60 44.09 -19.26
C LEU A 147 -55.15 42.65 -19.24
N LYS A 148 -55.76 42.17 -20.33
CA LYS A 148 -56.38 40.84 -20.39
C LYS A 148 -55.63 39.94 -21.38
N GLY A 149 -54.64 39.21 -20.86
CA GLY A 149 -54.11 38.02 -21.54
C GLY A 149 -55.13 36.88 -21.57
N ASP A 150 -54.85 35.85 -22.38
CA ASP A 150 -55.76 34.75 -22.69
C ASP A 150 -56.32 34.01 -21.45
N LYS A 151 -57.56 33.52 -21.58
CA LYS A 151 -58.25 32.68 -20.58
C LYS A 151 -57.66 31.26 -20.63
N GLY A 152 -57.13 30.79 -19.51
CA GLY A 152 -56.14 29.71 -19.44
C GLY A 152 -56.61 28.24 -19.47
N ASP A 153 -55.61 27.37 -19.35
CA ASP A 153 -55.72 25.94 -19.12
C ASP A 153 -55.43 25.56 -17.64
N LYS A 154 -55.91 24.37 -17.27
CA LYS A 154 -56.03 23.71 -15.95
C LYS A 154 -54.96 24.01 -14.89
N GLY A 155 -55.42 24.13 -13.65
CA GLY A 155 -54.62 24.40 -12.46
C GLY A 155 -53.48 23.40 -12.22
N ASP A 156 -52.27 23.95 -12.18
CA ASP A 156 -51.06 23.28 -11.74
C ASP A 156 -50.94 23.30 -10.20
N ASN A 157 -50.64 22.11 -9.67
CA ASN A 157 -49.87 21.79 -8.47
C ASN A 157 -50.12 22.61 -7.18
N LEU A 158 -50.78 21.95 -6.23
CA LEU A 158 -50.57 22.21 -4.80
C LEU A 158 -49.09 21.93 -4.47
N GLU A 159 -48.25 22.96 -4.43
CA GLU A 159 -46.92 22.86 -3.81
C GLU A 159 -47.10 22.67 -2.30
N TYR A 160 -46.97 21.44 -1.83
CA TYR A 160 -46.93 21.11 -0.41
C TYR A 160 -45.58 21.56 0.17
N ARG A 161 -45.53 22.79 0.70
CA ARG A 161 -44.35 23.34 1.36
C ARG A 161 -44.35 22.99 2.85
N LEU A 162 -43.40 22.16 3.30
CA LEU A 162 -43.12 21.99 4.73
C LEU A 162 -42.45 23.26 5.25
N LEU A 163 -43.04 23.88 6.27
CA LEU A 163 -42.56 25.11 6.85
C LEU A 163 -41.58 24.84 8.00
N ASP A 164 -41.89 23.86 8.86
CA ASP A 164 -41.04 23.46 9.98
C ASP A 164 -41.54 22.15 10.65
N SER A 165 -40.74 21.57 11.55
CA SER A 165 -41.05 20.34 12.29
C SER A 165 -40.84 20.48 13.79
N PHE A 166 -41.80 19.99 14.58
CA PHE A 166 -41.80 20.10 16.05
C PHE A 166 -42.06 18.74 16.71
N PRO A 167 -41.49 18.49 17.91
CA PRO A 167 -41.69 17.23 18.63
C PRO A 167 -43.13 17.02 19.14
N SER A 168 -43.95 18.07 19.24
CA SER A 168 -45.37 17.99 19.60
C SER A 168 -46.17 19.19 19.07
N LEU A 169 -47.49 19.05 18.95
CA LEU A 169 -48.39 20.16 18.57
C LEU A 169 -48.28 21.35 19.54
N GLU A 170 -47.99 21.08 20.80
CA GLU A 170 -47.79 22.10 21.83
C GLU A 170 -46.50 22.90 21.60
N SER A 171 -45.44 22.24 21.14
CA SER A 171 -44.18 22.88 20.75
C SER A 171 -44.34 23.73 19.49
N LEU A 172 -45.12 23.25 18.50
CA LEU A 172 -45.51 24.02 17.32
C LEU A 172 -46.30 25.29 17.71
N ARG A 173 -47.29 25.15 18.59
CA ARG A 173 -48.08 26.28 19.09
C ARG A 173 -47.24 27.27 19.90
N ALA A 174 -46.23 26.80 20.63
CA ALA A 174 -45.33 27.69 21.36
C ALA A 174 -44.40 28.48 20.42
N ALA A 175 -43.91 27.85 19.36
CA ALA A 175 -43.04 28.48 18.37
C ALA A 175 -43.79 29.44 17.44
N TYR A 176 -45.02 29.09 17.05
CA TYR A 176 -45.84 29.84 16.11
C TYR A 176 -47.29 30.04 16.62
N PRO A 177 -47.50 30.74 17.75
CA PRO A 177 -48.80 30.81 18.44
C PRO A 177 -49.93 31.47 17.64
N THR A 178 -49.59 32.26 16.62
CA THR A 178 -50.55 32.97 15.75
C THR A 178 -50.44 32.53 14.28
N GLY A 179 -49.80 31.39 14.00
CA GLY A 179 -49.44 30.96 12.66
C GLY A 179 -48.21 31.69 12.11
N THR A 180 -47.77 31.31 10.91
CA THR A 180 -46.56 31.86 10.26
C THR A 180 -46.84 32.86 9.15
N GLY A 181 -48.10 33.02 8.73
CA GLY A 181 -48.48 33.86 7.59
C GLY A 181 -47.96 33.34 6.24
N GLN A 182 -47.37 32.15 6.19
CA GLN A 182 -46.89 31.49 4.98
C GLN A 182 -47.78 30.28 4.65
N ASP A 183 -48.09 30.09 3.37
CA ASP A 183 -48.83 28.92 2.90
C ASP A 183 -47.92 27.68 2.93
N GLY A 184 -48.33 26.68 3.71
CA GLY A 184 -47.58 25.45 3.92
C GLY A 184 -48.07 24.68 5.15
N PHE A 185 -47.41 23.57 5.46
CA PHE A 185 -47.76 22.70 6.57
C PHE A 185 -46.59 22.51 7.53
N PHE A 186 -46.89 22.11 8.77
CA PHE A 186 -45.95 21.76 9.82
C PHE A 186 -46.07 20.28 10.15
N ILE A 187 -44.99 19.66 10.59
CA ILE A 187 -45.05 18.35 11.24
C ILE A 187 -44.96 18.59 12.75
N ALA A 188 -45.87 17.99 13.53
CA ALA A 188 -45.86 18.12 14.99
C ALA A 188 -46.22 16.79 15.66
N GLY A 189 -45.23 16.11 16.24
CA GLY A 189 -45.36 14.70 16.62
C GLY A 189 -45.62 13.84 15.37
N ASP A 190 -46.63 12.95 15.44
CA ASP A 190 -47.00 12.07 14.32
C ASP A 190 -48.02 12.69 13.33
N GLY A 191 -48.44 13.95 13.57
CA GLY A 191 -49.48 14.62 12.79
C GLY A 191 -48.93 15.74 11.89
N MET A 192 -49.63 16.01 10.80
CA MET A 192 -49.35 17.11 9.87
C MET A 192 -50.36 18.23 10.09
N TYR A 193 -49.95 19.49 10.16
CA TYR A 193 -50.83 20.60 10.55
C TYR A 193 -50.69 21.80 9.62
N VAL A 194 -51.80 22.41 9.20
CA VAL A 194 -51.79 23.75 8.61
C VAL A 194 -52.33 24.75 9.62
N TRP A 195 -51.83 25.97 9.53
CA TRP A 195 -52.47 27.08 10.21
C TRP A 195 -53.77 27.43 9.48
N ASP A 196 -54.92 27.37 10.17
CA ASP A 196 -56.17 27.89 9.65
C ASP A 196 -56.38 29.32 10.18
N PRO A 197 -56.20 30.35 9.34
CA PRO A 197 -56.33 31.74 9.77
C PRO A 197 -57.79 32.13 10.10
N LYS A 198 -58.80 31.35 9.71
CA LYS A 198 -60.21 31.63 10.05
C LYS A 198 -60.56 31.23 11.48
N ASP A 199 -60.03 30.08 11.91
CA ASP A 199 -60.27 29.55 13.26
C ASP A 199 -59.13 29.87 14.24
N VAL A 200 -58.08 30.55 13.77
CA VAL A 200 -56.90 30.96 14.55
C VAL A 200 -56.30 29.75 15.29
N ALA A 201 -56.19 28.63 14.57
CA ALA A 201 -55.74 27.37 15.15
C ALA A 201 -55.02 26.50 14.11
N TYR A 202 -54.09 25.67 14.60
CA TYR A 202 -53.52 24.58 13.81
C TYR A 202 -54.53 23.45 13.63
N LYS A 203 -54.89 23.18 12.38
CA LYS A 203 -55.74 22.05 11.99
C LYS A 203 -54.88 20.93 11.45
N GLU A 204 -55.12 19.73 11.96
CA GLU A 204 -54.48 18.53 11.46
C GLU A 204 -54.96 18.26 10.03
N ILE A 205 -54.01 18.20 9.11
CA ILE A 205 -54.20 17.70 7.76
C ILE A 205 -54.23 16.18 7.88
N LYS A 206 -55.42 15.64 8.01
CA LYS A 206 -55.65 14.25 7.66
C LYS A 206 -55.56 14.19 6.14
N LEU A 207 -54.45 13.66 5.63
CA LEU A 207 -54.41 13.19 4.24
C LEU A 207 -55.44 12.08 4.14
N GLU A 208 -56.70 12.44 3.91
CA GLU A 208 -57.69 11.49 3.43
C GLU A 208 -57.17 11.05 2.07
N VAL A 209 -56.62 9.83 2.06
CA VAL A 209 -55.96 9.13 0.95
C VAL A 209 -56.88 8.98 -0.28
N ASP A 210 -58.11 9.48 -0.22
CA ASP A 210 -59.16 9.16 -1.17
C ASP A 210 -59.41 10.24 -2.24
N LYS A 211 -58.72 11.39 -2.27
CA LYS A 211 -59.09 12.46 -3.25
C LYS A 211 -58.01 13.17 -4.07
N VAL A 212 -56.70 12.89 -3.93
CA VAL A 212 -55.68 13.65 -4.70
C VAL A 212 -54.74 12.81 -5.58
N PHE A 213 -54.86 11.48 -5.63
CA PHE A 213 -54.21 10.69 -6.68
C PHE A 213 -55.22 10.21 -7.72
N THR A 214 -55.27 10.90 -8.85
CA THR A 214 -56.07 10.50 -10.01
C THR A 214 -55.52 9.21 -10.64
N SER A 215 -56.25 8.11 -10.48
CA SER A 215 -56.30 6.89 -11.32
C SER A 215 -55.12 5.90 -11.39
N GLU A 216 -53.94 6.18 -10.84
CA GLU A 216 -52.79 5.27 -10.93
C GLU A 216 -52.75 4.27 -9.75
N ILE A 217 -53.21 3.03 -9.97
CA ILE A 217 -53.09 1.94 -8.98
C ILE A 217 -51.67 1.36 -9.06
N PHE A 218 -50.80 1.73 -8.11
CA PHE A 218 -49.48 1.12 -7.97
C PHE A 218 -49.62 -0.33 -7.53
N ARG A 219 -49.12 -1.25 -8.35
CA ARG A 219 -49.12 -2.69 -8.04
C ARG A 219 -47.81 -3.08 -7.39
N GLU A 220 -47.91 -3.85 -6.31
CA GLU A 220 -46.73 -4.32 -5.60
C GLU A 220 -45.89 -5.26 -6.47
N VAL A 221 -44.59 -4.98 -6.55
CA VAL A 221 -43.59 -5.79 -7.22
C VAL A 221 -42.50 -6.08 -6.20
N THR A 222 -42.47 -7.32 -5.72
CA THR A 222 -41.47 -7.79 -4.75
C THR A 222 -40.16 -8.09 -5.49
N PRO A 223 -39.04 -7.43 -5.13
CA PRO A 223 -37.74 -7.79 -5.67
C PRO A 223 -37.36 -9.23 -5.31
N SER A 224 -36.65 -9.93 -6.21
CA SER A 224 -36.17 -11.30 -5.98
C SER A 224 -34.76 -11.48 -6.54
N GLY A 225 -33.82 -11.98 -5.74
CA GLY A 225 -32.44 -12.26 -6.17
C GLY A 225 -31.71 -11.03 -6.72
N GLY A 226 -31.85 -9.86 -6.09
CA GLY A 226 -31.24 -8.60 -6.54
C GLY A 226 -31.83 -8.07 -7.85
N ARG A 227 -33.08 -8.42 -8.19
CA ARG A 227 -33.75 -8.03 -9.44
C ARG A 227 -35.15 -7.48 -9.20
N ILE A 228 -35.45 -6.34 -9.78
CA ILE A 228 -36.79 -5.72 -9.84
C ILE A 228 -37.32 -5.99 -11.26
N ALA A 229 -38.20 -6.99 -11.40
CA ALA A 229 -38.73 -7.39 -12.69
C ALA A 229 -40.16 -6.85 -12.87
N ILE A 230 -40.31 -5.79 -13.66
CA ILE A 230 -41.60 -5.19 -13.97
C ILE A 230 -42.07 -5.67 -15.34
N ASP A 231 -43.29 -6.20 -15.39
CA ASP A 231 -44.00 -6.51 -16.64
C ASP A 231 -44.95 -5.34 -16.93
N PHE A 232 -44.66 -4.55 -17.97
CA PHE A 232 -45.40 -3.33 -18.30
C PHE A 232 -46.90 -3.59 -18.50
N LEU A 233 -47.27 -4.76 -19.06
CA LEU A 233 -48.68 -5.11 -19.30
C LEU A 233 -49.43 -5.42 -18.00
N LYS A 234 -48.71 -5.74 -16.92
CA LYS A 234 -49.30 -6.14 -15.63
C LYS A 234 -49.16 -5.06 -14.56
N ALA A 235 -48.04 -4.34 -14.52
CA ALA A 235 -47.74 -3.35 -13.49
C ALA A 235 -47.02 -2.14 -14.10
N PRO A 236 -47.68 -1.36 -14.97
CA PRO A 236 -47.08 -0.16 -15.55
C PRO A 236 -46.74 0.89 -14.48
N TYR A 237 -47.48 0.90 -13.37
CA TYR A 237 -47.19 1.63 -12.15
C TYR A 237 -46.86 0.60 -11.05
N ALA A 238 -45.58 0.50 -10.69
CA ALA A 238 -45.08 -0.51 -9.76
C ALA A 238 -44.70 0.12 -8.42
N LYS A 239 -45.07 -0.51 -7.30
CA LYS A 239 -44.58 -0.19 -5.96
C LYS A 239 -43.56 -1.24 -5.54
N VAL A 240 -42.38 -0.79 -5.15
CA VAL A 240 -41.25 -1.65 -4.83
C VAL A 240 -40.69 -1.22 -3.47
N ALA A 241 -40.57 -2.16 -2.53
CA ALA A 241 -39.87 -1.94 -1.28
C ALA A 241 -38.47 -2.58 -1.34
N LEU A 242 -37.42 -1.79 -1.15
CA LEU A 242 -36.03 -2.24 -1.11
C LEU A 242 -35.72 -2.73 0.31
N GLY A 243 -36.12 -3.98 0.58
CA GLY A 243 -36.33 -4.54 1.91
C GLY A 243 -35.08 -4.88 2.73
N GLN A 244 -34.29 -5.89 2.34
CA GLN A 244 -33.24 -6.38 3.26
C GLN A 244 -32.17 -7.34 2.71
N ASP A 245 -32.27 -7.88 1.49
CA ASP A 245 -31.40 -9.00 1.06
C ASP A 245 -30.29 -8.64 0.06
N THR A 246 -30.29 -7.44 -0.50
CA THR A 246 -29.27 -7.06 -1.50
C THR A 246 -29.05 -5.56 -1.48
N LEU A 247 -27.78 -5.15 -1.54
CA LEU A 247 -27.40 -3.75 -1.68
C LEU A 247 -27.80 -3.15 -3.04
N ILE A 248 -27.81 -3.98 -4.09
CA ILE A 248 -27.98 -3.58 -5.50
C ILE A 248 -29.15 -4.35 -6.13
N TYR A 249 -30.07 -3.63 -6.76
CA TYR A 249 -31.21 -4.18 -7.47
C TYR A 249 -31.15 -3.86 -8.97
N ASN A 250 -31.06 -4.88 -9.82
CA ASN A 250 -31.13 -4.72 -11.27
C ASN A 250 -32.59 -4.51 -11.70
N LEU A 251 -32.90 -3.32 -12.23
CA LEU A 251 -34.22 -2.99 -12.76
C LEU A 251 -34.35 -3.49 -14.20
N GLU A 252 -35.40 -4.26 -14.43
CA GLU A 252 -35.82 -4.70 -15.75
C GLU A 252 -37.30 -4.40 -15.98
N ILE A 253 -37.61 -3.81 -17.12
CA ILE A 253 -38.97 -3.54 -17.56
C ILE A 253 -39.20 -4.25 -18.88
N ARG A 254 -40.10 -5.23 -18.87
CA ARG A 254 -40.38 -6.12 -20.00
C ARG A 254 -41.76 -5.82 -20.60
N ASN A 255 -41.99 -6.28 -21.84
CA ASN A 255 -43.25 -6.12 -22.57
C ASN A 255 -43.67 -4.66 -22.81
N THR A 256 -42.70 -3.75 -22.94
CA THR A 256 -42.92 -2.37 -23.37
C THR A 256 -43.01 -2.29 -24.90
N ARG A 257 -43.69 -1.27 -25.41
CA ARG A 257 -43.74 -0.90 -26.84
C ARG A 257 -43.35 0.57 -26.99
N GLU A 258 -43.08 1.01 -28.21
CA GLU A 258 -42.80 2.44 -28.48
C GLU A 258 -43.86 3.33 -27.82
N GLY A 259 -43.42 4.34 -27.06
CA GLY A 259 -44.29 5.24 -26.31
C GLY A 259 -44.84 4.70 -24.97
N SER A 260 -44.49 3.48 -24.55
CA SER A 260 -44.83 2.98 -23.20
C SER A 260 -44.25 3.90 -22.12
N CYS A 261 -45.10 4.39 -21.22
CA CYS A 261 -44.73 5.22 -20.07
C CYS A 261 -45.27 4.61 -18.77
N GLY A 262 -44.49 4.72 -17.68
CA GLY A 262 -44.91 4.21 -16.39
C GLY A 262 -44.06 4.73 -15.23
N LYS A 263 -44.40 4.32 -14.00
CA LYS A 263 -43.74 4.79 -12.78
C LYS A 263 -43.35 3.64 -11.85
N VAL A 264 -42.29 3.83 -11.09
CA VAL A 264 -41.85 2.95 -10.01
C VAL A 264 -41.77 3.77 -8.73
N MET A 265 -42.66 3.49 -7.79
CA MET A 265 -42.61 4.03 -6.44
C MET A 265 -41.73 3.13 -5.58
N VAL A 266 -40.55 3.63 -5.24
CA VAL A 266 -39.50 2.92 -4.51
C VAL A 266 -39.56 3.35 -3.06
N TYR A 267 -39.87 2.43 -2.16
CA TYR A 267 -39.71 2.60 -0.72
C TYR A 267 -38.39 2.00 -0.30
N GLN A 268 -37.60 2.74 0.46
CA GLN A 268 -36.28 2.31 0.85
C GLN A 268 -36.14 2.30 2.37
N SER A 269 -35.65 1.19 2.93
CA SER A 269 -35.46 1.00 4.38
C SER A 269 -34.00 1.19 4.84
N GLY A 270 -33.12 1.73 3.99
CA GLY A 270 -31.70 1.99 4.28
C GLY A 270 -30.86 2.16 3.01
N LEU A 271 -29.54 2.11 3.08
CA LEU A 271 -28.64 2.26 1.92
C LEU A 271 -28.91 1.19 0.83
N ARG A 272 -29.67 1.49 -0.23
CA ARG A 272 -29.94 0.57 -1.35
C ARG A 272 -29.75 1.26 -2.68
N GLN A 273 -29.41 0.48 -3.70
CA GLN A 273 -29.09 0.97 -5.04
C GLN A 273 -29.93 0.25 -6.09
N ILE A 274 -30.33 0.97 -7.14
CA ILE A 274 -30.96 0.39 -8.33
C ILE A 274 -30.01 0.58 -9.51
N VAL A 275 -29.75 -0.52 -10.23
CA VAL A 275 -28.92 -0.55 -11.44
C VAL A 275 -29.81 -0.72 -12.66
N LEU A 276 -29.52 0.06 -13.69
CA LEU A 276 -30.19 0.01 -14.97
C LEU A 276 -29.58 -1.08 -15.85
N SER A 277 -30.42 -1.87 -16.51
CA SER A 277 -29.94 -2.84 -17.51
C SER A 277 -29.41 -2.14 -18.78
N ASN A 278 -28.67 -2.88 -19.63
CA ASN A 278 -28.01 -2.33 -20.82
C ASN A 278 -28.97 -1.68 -21.85
N THR A 279 -30.26 -2.00 -21.79
CA THR A 279 -31.32 -1.44 -22.64
C THR A 279 -32.01 -0.21 -22.03
N MET A 280 -31.57 0.22 -20.85
CA MET A 280 -32.09 1.38 -20.13
C MET A 280 -31.06 2.53 -20.12
N ARG A 281 -31.54 3.77 -20.06
CA ARG A 281 -30.74 5.00 -20.07
C ARG A 281 -31.29 6.01 -19.06
N GLY A 282 -30.44 6.74 -18.35
CA GLY A 282 -30.84 7.78 -17.41
C GLY A 282 -30.24 7.61 -16.02
N THR A 283 -30.72 8.38 -15.05
CA THR A 283 -30.18 8.42 -13.67
C THR A 283 -31.22 7.99 -12.66
N ILE A 284 -30.79 7.30 -11.61
CA ILE A 284 -31.62 7.03 -10.44
C ILE A 284 -30.94 7.69 -9.26
N ASP A 285 -31.56 8.74 -8.74
CA ASP A 285 -31.12 9.43 -7.54
C ASP A 285 -31.92 8.88 -6.36
N LEU A 286 -31.25 8.15 -5.46
CA LEU A 286 -31.83 7.56 -4.25
C LEU A 286 -30.97 7.97 -3.02
N PRO A 287 -31.52 8.76 -2.07
CA PRO A 287 -30.88 9.07 -0.79
C PRO A 287 -30.60 7.81 0.03
N LEU A 288 -29.82 7.92 1.12
CA LEU A 288 -29.38 6.77 1.92
C LEU A 288 -30.26 6.44 3.13
N ASN A 289 -31.22 7.31 3.43
CA ASN A 289 -31.98 7.24 4.67
C ASN A 289 -33.09 6.19 4.59
N SER A 290 -33.37 5.54 5.72
CA SER A 290 -34.58 4.74 5.88
C SER A 290 -35.80 5.65 5.68
N ASP A 291 -36.88 5.05 5.19
CA ASP A 291 -38.16 5.71 4.91
C ASP A 291 -38.13 6.69 3.73
N THR A 292 -37.03 6.69 2.95
CA THR A 292 -36.97 7.40 1.67
C THR A 292 -37.95 6.78 0.69
N ILE A 293 -38.84 7.60 0.13
CA ILE A 293 -39.72 7.22 -0.97
C ILE A 293 -39.28 7.96 -2.22
N ALA A 294 -38.96 7.26 -3.30
CA ALA A 294 -38.62 7.85 -4.58
C ALA A 294 -39.58 7.41 -5.68
N ILE A 295 -39.93 8.32 -6.59
CA ILE A 295 -40.73 8.02 -7.78
C ILE A 295 -39.84 8.09 -9.01
N LEU A 296 -39.61 6.94 -9.63
CA LEU A 296 -38.92 6.82 -10.91
C LEU A 296 -39.95 6.83 -12.03
N ASN A 297 -39.83 7.71 -13.03
CA ASN A 297 -40.62 7.56 -14.27
C ASN A 297 -39.75 6.93 -15.34
N TYR A 298 -40.35 6.05 -16.13
CA TYR A 298 -39.71 5.46 -17.29
C TYR A 298 -40.54 5.61 -18.55
N ASN A 299 -39.88 5.79 -19.69
CA ASN A 299 -40.48 5.96 -21.02
C ASN A 299 -39.70 5.16 -22.07
N ARG A 300 -40.39 4.41 -22.93
CA ARG A 300 -39.80 3.66 -24.05
C ARG A 300 -39.73 4.55 -25.29
N VAL A 301 -38.51 4.76 -25.80
CA VAL A 301 -38.24 5.47 -27.06
C VAL A 301 -37.20 4.69 -27.86
N GLY A 302 -37.59 4.21 -29.04
CA GLY A 302 -36.80 3.31 -29.87
C GLY A 302 -36.41 2.03 -29.14
N GLU A 303 -35.13 1.66 -29.24
CA GLU A 303 -34.57 0.48 -28.56
C GLU A 303 -34.26 0.69 -27.07
N TYR A 304 -34.45 1.90 -26.53
CA TYR A 304 -34.08 2.25 -25.16
C TYR A 304 -35.28 2.59 -24.26
N ILE A 305 -35.15 2.30 -22.96
CA ILE A 305 -36.06 2.80 -21.93
C ILE A 305 -35.33 3.90 -21.16
N TYR A 306 -35.85 5.11 -21.21
CA TYR A 306 -35.34 6.25 -20.48
C TYR A 306 -35.97 6.32 -19.10
N ILE A 307 -35.18 6.49 -18.05
CA ILE A 307 -35.66 6.52 -16.66
C ILE A 307 -35.02 7.67 -15.88
N HIS A 308 -35.79 8.28 -14.98
CA HIS A 308 -35.29 9.32 -14.08
C HIS A 308 -36.07 9.34 -12.76
N THR A 309 -35.43 9.78 -11.67
CA THR A 309 -36.12 10.09 -10.41
C THR A 309 -36.81 11.45 -10.52
N SER A 310 -38.10 11.51 -10.20
CA SER A 310 -38.91 12.74 -10.28
C SER A 310 -39.34 13.31 -8.94
N THR A 311 -39.44 12.48 -7.91
CA THR A 311 -39.89 12.92 -6.59
C THR A 311 -39.22 12.07 -5.54
N ILE A 312 -38.79 12.71 -4.46
CA ILE A 312 -38.18 12.06 -3.31
C ILE A 312 -38.77 12.67 -2.05
N ILE A 313 -39.27 11.82 -1.16
CA ILE A 313 -39.89 12.17 0.11
C ILE A 313 -39.05 11.50 1.21
N GLY A 314 -38.49 12.30 2.13
CA GLY A 314 -37.58 11.86 3.21
C GLY A 314 -36.39 12.81 3.42
N ASP A 315 -35.61 12.60 4.49
CA ASP A 315 -34.39 13.36 4.78
C ASP A 315 -33.34 13.10 3.67
N LYS A 316 -32.73 14.15 3.09
CA LYS A 316 -31.98 14.08 1.82
C LYS A 316 -30.47 14.03 2.05
N THR A 317 -29.95 12.84 2.34
CA THR A 317 -28.49 12.61 2.42
C THR A 317 -28.04 11.62 1.35
N TYR A 318 -27.11 12.02 0.47
CA TYR A 318 -26.50 11.19 -0.59
C TYR A 318 -25.06 10.83 -0.22
N PRO A 319 -24.49 9.74 -0.76
CA PRO A 319 -23.07 9.43 -0.59
C PRO A 319 -22.21 10.42 -1.37
N GLY A 320 -21.12 10.87 -0.75
CA GLY A 320 -20.14 11.72 -1.41
C GLY A 320 -19.37 10.98 -2.52
N PRO A 321 -18.93 11.68 -3.59
CA PRO A 321 -18.12 11.06 -4.63
C PRO A 321 -16.79 10.49 -4.11
N GLN A 322 -16.26 9.48 -4.80
CA GLN A 322 -14.98 8.86 -4.43
C GLN A 322 -13.82 9.87 -4.54
N LYS A 323 -12.94 9.91 -3.53
CA LYS A 323 -11.65 10.62 -3.62
C LYS A 323 -10.82 10.04 -4.78
N ILE A 324 -10.33 10.92 -5.64
CA ILE A 324 -9.42 10.57 -6.74
C ILE A 324 -8.04 10.27 -6.15
N LYS A 325 -7.57 9.04 -6.32
CA LYS A 325 -6.28 8.57 -5.77
C LYS A 325 -5.15 8.54 -6.78
N ASP A 326 -5.46 8.64 -8.08
CA ASP A 326 -4.50 8.51 -9.18
C ASP A 326 -4.30 9.82 -9.95
N PHE A 327 -4.59 10.96 -9.34
CA PHE A 327 -4.36 12.28 -9.92
C PHE A 327 -2.85 12.53 -10.05
N HIS A 328 -2.39 12.89 -11.25
CA HIS A 328 -0.97 13.15 -11.52
C HIS A 328 -0.78 14.12 -12.69
N VAL A 329 0.36 14.78 -12.72
CA VAL A 329 0.83 15.55 -13.88
C VAL A 329 1.43 14.59 -14.91
N VAL A 330 1.13 14.79 -16.20
CA VAL A 330 1.72 14.03 -17.31
C VAL A 330 2.61 14.88 -18.22
N TYR A 331 2.50 16.21 -18.13
CA TYR A 331 3.24 17.18 -18.95
C TYR A 331 3.29 18.52 -18.21
N SER A 332 4.39 19.28 -18.30
CA SER A 332 4.37 20.72 -18.07
C SER A 332 5.45 21.42 -18.88
N ASP A 333 5.21 22.68 -19.25
CA ASP A 333 6.18 23.56 -19.90
C ASP A 333 6.30 24.88 -19.11
N SER A 334 6.74 25.97 -19.76
CA SER A 334 6.90 27.28 -19.14
C SER A 334 5.59 27.99 -18.81
N SER A 335 4.47 27.53 -19.36
CA SER A 335 3.16 28.20 -19.29
C SER A 335 1.96 27.26 -19.14
N SER A 336 2.16 25.95 -19.19
CA SER A 336 1.09 24.97 -19.18
C SER A 336 1.46 23.69 -18.44
N CYS A 337 0.46 22.93 -18.02
CA CYS A 337 0.57 21.64 -17.37
C CYS A 337 -0.61 20.75 -17.74
N THR A 338 -0.37 19.52 -18.19
CA THR A 338 -1.44 18.53 -18.40
C THR A 338 -1.49 17.58 -17.21
N VAL A 339 -2.66 17.43 -16.63
CA VAL A 339 -2.95 16.51 -15.53
C VAL A 339 -3.92 15.42 -15.98
N GLN A 340 -3.82 14.25 -15.35
CA GLN A 340 -4.57 13.04 -15.71
C GLN A 340 -5.08 12.32 -14.45
N TRP A 341 -6.27 11.73 -14.53
CA TRP A 341 -6.90 10.95 -13.46
C TRP A 341 -7.91 9.94 -14.03
N THR A 342 -8.33 8.98 -13.22
CA THR A 342 -9.44 8.09 -13.54
C THR A 342 -10.75 8.69 -12.99
N ALA A 343 -11.79 8.75 -13.82
CA ALA A 343 -13.10 9.24 -13.44
C ALA A 343 -13.64 8.46 -12.22
N PRO A 344 -13.89 9.12 -11.08
CA PRO A 344 -14.40 8.46 -9.89
C PRO A 344 -15.88 8.17 -10.03
N TYR A 345 -16.37 7.25 -9.21
CA TYR A 345 -17.79 7.06 -9.05
C TYR A 345 -18.40 8.09 -8.08
N ALA A 346 -19.64 8.48 -8.33
CA ALA A 346 -20.39 9.45 -7.52
C ALA A 346 -21.30 8.74 -6.50
N ASN A 347 -22.62 8.72 -6.71
CA ASN A 347 -23.55 8.11 -5.76
C ASN A 347 -23.36 6.57 -5.67
N ASN A 348 -22.90 5.94 -6.76
CA ASN A 348 -22.61 4.50 -6.84
C ASN A 348 -21.60 4.23 -7.96
N ILE A 349 -21.06 2.99 -8.04
CA ILE A 349 -19.99 2.58 -8.98
C ILE A 349 -20.30 2.76 -10.48
N TYR A 350 -21.56 3.02 -10.85
CA TYR A 350 -22.00 3.25 -12.22
C TYR A 350 -22.43 4.72 -12.46
N ASP A 351 -22.53 5.53 -11.41
CA ASP A 351 -22.93 6.92 -11.48
C ASP A 351 -21.70 7.83 -11.61
N ARG A 352 -21.74 8.75 -12.56
CA ARG A 352 -20.67 9.72 -12.81
C ARG A 352 -20.86 10.97 -11.96
N GLY A 353 -19.76 11.68 -11.69
CA GLY A 353 -19.81 13.02 -11.10
C GLY A 353 -20.57 14.00 -11.99
N THR A 354 -21.09 15.07 -11.39
CA THR A 354 -21.70 16.19 -12.13
C THR A 354 -20.60 17.09 -12.69
N GLU A 355 -19.60 17.40 -11.88
CA GLU A 355 -18.49 18.26 -12.26
C GLU A 355 -17.21 17.93 -11.46
N TYR A 356 -16.11 18.53 -11.87
CA TYR A 356 -14.89 18.57 -11.10
C TYR A 356 -14.67 20.00 -10.57
N ASP A 357 -13.97 20.12 -9.45
CA ASP A 357 -13.39 21.38 -8.98
C ASP A 357 -11.87 21.17 -8.86
N MET A 358 -11.13 21.74 -9.81
CA MET A 358 -9.68 21.68 -9.87
C MET A 358 -9.10 23.03 -9.46
N ARG A 359 -8.17 23.01 -8.51
CA ARG A 359 -7.55 24.23 -7.99
C ARG A 359 -6.06 24.04 -7.78
N TYR A 360 -5.32 25.15 -7.75
CA TYR A 360 -3.89 25.11 -7.48
C TYR A 360 -3.43 26.22 -6.53
N ALA A 361 -2.29 25.98 -5.88
CA ALA A 361 -1.53 26.92 -5.06
C ALA A 361 -0.04 26.87 -5.43
N ASN A 362 0.73 27.84 -4.95
CA ASN A 362 2.19 27.85 -5.10
C ASN A 362 2.94 27.22 -3.91
N ASP A 363 2.20 26.83 -2.87
CA ASP A 363 2.72 26.17 -1.68
C ASP A 363 1.81 24.98 -1.32
N LEU A 364 2.35 24.01 -0.58
CA LEU A 364 1.59 22.87 -0.08
C LEU A 364 0.58 23.33 0.98
N VAL A 365 -0.70 22.96 0.81
CA VAL A 365 -1.79 23.33 1.71
C VAL A 365 -2.65 22.13 2.10
N ASP A 366 -3.42 22.26 3.20
CA ASP A 366 -4.50 21.34 3.56
C ASP A 366 -5.75 21.62 2.71
N ALA A 367 -5.86 20.92 1.58
CA ALA A 367 -6.94 21.12 0.61
C ALA A 367 -8.30 20.52 1.04
N ASP A 368 -8.38 19.82 2.17
CA ASP A 368 -9.65 19.35 2.74
C ASP A 368 -10.30 20.40 3.67
N ASP A 369 -9.55 21.41 4.14
CA ASP A 369 -10.12 22.58 4.84
C ASP A 369 -10.94 23.47 3.85
N PRO A 370 -12.24 23.71 4.11
CA PRO A 370 -13.09 24.51 3.22
C PRO A 370 -12.63 25.96 3.01
N LYS A 371 -12.04 26.60 4.04
CA LYS A 371 -11.52 27.97 3.95
C LYS A 371 -10.26 28.03 3.09
N VAL A 372 -9.40 27.02 3.23
CA VAL A 372 -8.19 26.89 2.39
C VAL A 372 -8.61 26.64 0.94
N TRP A 373 -9.50 25.67 0.70
CA TRP A 373 -10.01 25.35 -0.65
C TRP A 373 -10.57 26.57 -1.37
N ALA A 374 -11.37 27.38 -0.66
CA ALA A 374 -11.97 28.61 -1.17
C ALA A 374 -10.93 29.64 -1.64
N GLY A 375 -9.76 29.70 -1.00
CA GLY A 375 -8.66 30.62 -1.34
C GLY A 375 -7.74 30.15 -2.49
N LEU A 376 -7.86 28.90 -2.95
CA LEU A 376 -7.03 28.37 -4.03
C LEU A 376 -7.47 28.90 -5.40
N ARG A 377 -6.52 28.98 -6.35
CA ARG A 377 -6.81 29.43 -7.72
C ARG A 377 -7.54 28.34 -8.49
N LYS A 378 -8.78 28.62 -8.90
CA LYS A 378 -9.63 27.68 -9.66
C LYS A 378 -9.16 27.58 -11.12
N VAL A 379 -9.11 26.37 -11.66
CA VAL A 379 -8.86 26.10 -13.08
C VAL A 379 -10.19 26.22 -13.84
N PRO A 380 -10.33 27.13 -14.81
CA PRO A 380 -11.62 27.47 -15.42
C PRO A 380 -12.10 26.46 -16.48
N ALA A 381 -11.21 25.69 -17.10
CA ALA A 381 -11.53 24.77 -18.19
C ALA A 381 -11.18 23.33 -17.81
N ILE A 382 -12.17 22.59 -17.30
CA ILE A 382 -12.04 21.19 -16.89
C ILE A 382 -13.11 20.36 -17.60
N PRO A 383 -12.77 19.14 -18.08
CA PRO A 383 -13.72 18.28 -18.76
C PRO A 383 -14.82 17.84 -17.80
N THR A 384 -16.02 17.59 -18.31
CA THR A 384 -17.09 16.98 -17.52
C THR A 384 -16.70 15.56 -17.11
N PRO A 385 -17.03 15.10 -15.88
CA PRO A 385 -16.77 13.72 -15.47
C PRO A 385 -17.35 12.70 -16.45
N GLU A 386 -16.52 11.76 -16.88
CA GLU A 386 -16.92 10.62 -17.72
C GLU A 386 -17.46 9.48 -16.84
N ASN A 387 -17.85 8.37 -17.48
CA ASN A 387 -18.27 7.17 -16.75
C ASN A 387 -17.16 6.65 -15.82
N PRO A 388 -17.48 6.16 -14.61
CA PRO A 388 -16.48 5.70 -13.65
C PRO A 388 -15.50 4.68 -14.25
N GLY A 389 -14.21 4.83 -13.95
CA GLY A 389 -13.14 3.99 -14.52
C GLY A 389 -12.55 4.50 -15.85
N THR A 390 -13.14 5.53 -16.45
CA THR A 390 -12.62 6.15 -17.68
C THR A 390 -11.44 7.07 -17.38
N LEU A 391 -10.36 6.95 -18.15
CA LEU A 391 -9.20 7.85 -18.03
C LEU A 391 -9.53 9.24 -18.61
N GLN A 392 -9.31 10.29 -17.83
CA GLN A 392 -9.52 11.69 -18.24
C GLN A 392 -8.26 12.53 -18.07
N ARG A 393 -8.14 13.58 -18.89
CA ARG A 393 -7.02 14.53 -18.87
C ARG A 393 -7.51 15.95 -19.12
N THR A 394 -6.79 16.92 -18.58
CA THR A 394 -6.98 18.34 -18.92
C THR A 394 -5.65 19.09 -18.91
N THR A 395 -5.59 20.20 -19.62
CA THR A 395 -4.42 21.09 -19.64
C THR A 395 -4.74 22.40 -18.94
N ILE A 396 -4.00 22.67 -17.86
CA ILE A 396 -3.95 23.95 -17.15
C ILE A 396 -3.01 24.85 -17.95
N SER A 397 -3.48 26.03 -18.36
CA SER A 397 -2.71 26.98 -19.18
C SER A 397 -2.58 28.33 -18.48
N GLY A 398 -1.67 29.20 -18.94
CA GLY A 398 -1.47 30.54 -18.37
C GLY A 398 -0.68 30.54 -17.07
N LEU A 399 0.17 29.52 -16.87
CA LEU A 399 1.09 29.42 -15.76
C LEU A 399 2.30 30.34 -15.99
N VAL A 400 2.99 30.70 -14.92
CA VAL A 400 4.14 31.60 -14.94
C VAL A 400 5.41 30.73 -14.97
N PRO A 401 6.39 31.02 -15.84
CA PRO A 401 7.66 30.29 -15.88
C PRO A 401 8.39 30.29 -14.52
N ASN A 402 9.21 29.28 -14.26
CA ASN A 402 10.00 29.16 -13.02
C ASN A 402 9.19 29.19 -11.70
N ARG A 403 7.92 28.80 -11.74
CA ARG A 403 7.02 28.80 -10.59
C ARG A 403 6.58 27.39 -10.18
N GLU A 404 6.47 27.17 -8.88
CA GLU A 404 6.00 25.92 -8.29
C GLU A 404 4.48 25.90 -8.19
N TYR A 405 3.89 24.73 -8.41
CA TYR A 405 2.45 24.52 -8.43
C TYR A 405 2.08 23.21 -7.74
N TYR A 406 1.12 23.30 -6.82
CA TYR A 406 0.44 22.18 -6.18
C TYR A 406 -1.01 22.20 -6.67
N VAL A 407 -1.40 21.20 -7.46
CA VAL A 407 -2.76 21.09 -8.02
C VAL A 407 -3.54 20.01 -7.26
N TYR A 408 -4.81 20.29 -7.04
CA TYR A 408 -5.74 19.44 -6.33
C TYR A 408 -7.01 19.27 -7.16
N LEU A 409 -7.67 18.13 -7.00
CA LEU A 409 -8.90 17.81 -7.70
C LEU A 409 -9.94 17.25 -6.72
N LYS A 410 -11.14 17.83 -6.74
CA LYS A 410 -12.35 17.29 -6.10
C LYS A 410 -13.39 16.95 -7.14
N THR A 411 -14.19 15.94 -6.85
CA THR A 411 -15.38 15.60 -7.64
C THR A 411 -16.61 16.11 -6.93
N ILE A 412 -17.54 16.67 -7.69
CA ILE A 412 -18.81 17.19 -7.20
C ILE A 412 -19.94 16.40 -7.85
N LYS A 413 -20.91 16.00 -7.04
CA LYS A 413 -22.18 15.47 -7.49
C LYS A 413 -23.28 16.40 -7.00
N VAL A 414 -24.09 16.92 -7.93
CA VAL A 414 -25.26 17.74 -7.60
C VAL A 414 -26.48 16.84 -7.59
N ASN A 415 -27.14 16.71 -6.44
CA ASN A 415 -28.41 16.03 -6.30
C ASN A 415 -29.45 17.05 -5.81
N PHE A 416 -30.53 17.28 -6.57
CA PHE A 416 -31.60 18.23 -6.22
C PHE A 416 -31.11 19.65 -5.86
N GLY A 417 -30.08 20.14 -6.56
CA GLY A 417 -29.50 21.47 -6.32
C GLY A 417 -28.54 21.53 -5.12
N VAL A 418 -28.28 20.41 -4.44
CA VAL A 418 -27.31 20.31 -3.35
C VAL A 418 -26.04 19.63 -3.85
N GLU A 419 -24.89 20.26 -3.60
CA GLU A 419 -23.56 19.74 -3.95
C GLU A 419 -23.00 18.79 -2.89
N TYR A 420 -22.54 17.63 -3.35
CA TYR A 420 -21.81 16.64 -2.56
C TYR A 420 -20.39 16.54 -3.12
N ILE A 421 -19.40 16.84 -2.28
CA ILE A 421 -18.01 17.02 -2.70
C ILE A 421 -17.14 15.90 -2.11
N SER A 422 -16.24 15.33 -2.91
CA SER A 422 -15.24 14.37 -2.42
C SER A 422 -14.18 15.03 -1.54
N GLY A 423 -13.44 14.23 -0.77
CA GLY A 423 -12.11 14.66 -0.28
C GLY A 423 -11.18 15.01 -1.45
N ALA A 424 -10.23 15.90 -1.22
CA ALA A 424 -9.23 16.31 -2.20
C ALA A 424 -8.35 15.12 -2.61
N SER A 425 -7.97 15.07 -3.89
CA SER A 425 -6.87 14.22 -4.33
C SER A 425 -5.60 14.50 -3.51
N ASP A 426 -4.64 13.57 -3.52
CA ASP A 426 -3.29 13.94 -3.11
C ASP A 426 -2.77 15.04 -4.07
N PRO A 427 -2.00 16.03 -3.57
CA PRO A 427 -1.53 17.12 -4.40
C PRO A 427 -0.60 16.60 -5.48
N VAL A 428 -0.75 17.15 -6.68
CA VAL A 428 0.23 16.94 -7.74
C VAL A 428 1.13 18.16 -7.80
N TYR A 429 2.42 17.92 -7.58
CA TYR A 429 3.45 18.96 -7.61
C TYR A 429 4.10 18.99 -8.99
N PHE A 430 4.33 20.20 -9.50
CA PHE A 430 5.26 20.44 -10.60
C PHE A 430 5.82 21.86 -10.51
N ARG A 431 6.93 22.09 -11.21
CA ARG A 431 7.49 23.42 -11.43
C ARG A 431 7.52 23.68 -12.92
N THR A 432 6.92 24.78 -13.37
CA THR A 432 7.05 25.21 -14.77
C THR A 432 8.51 25.52 -15.09
N VAL A 433 8.98 25.12 -16.26
CA VAL A 433 10.36 25.40 -16.68
C VAL A 433 10.56 26.91 -16.92
N GLY A 434 11.77 27.40 -16.72
CA GLY A 434 12.13 28.78 -17.03
C GLY A 434 12.20 29.07 -18.52
N SER A 435 12.48 30.32 -18.89
CA SER A 435 12.90 30.70 -20.25
C SER A 435 14.36 30.30 -20.55
N GLU A 436 14.83 29.21 -19.93
CA GLU A 436 16.23 28.83 -19.95
C GLU A 436 16.66 28.39 -21.35
N ASP A 437 17.93 28.65 -21.66
CA ASP A 437 18.53 28.28 -22.93
C ASP A 437 18.69 26.75 -23.00
N MET A 438 17.69 26.08 -23.59
CA MET A 438 17.64 24.62 -23.81
C MET A 438 18.77 24.11 -24.73
N THR A 439 19.65 24.99 -25.23
CA THR A 439 20.85 24.59 -25.98
C THR A 439 22.00 24.13 -25.08
N ARG A 440 21.96 24.39 -23.76
CA ARG A 440 22.99 23.97 -22.79
C ARG A 440 22.51 22.84 -21.88
N ALA A 441 23.44 22.00 -21.42
CA ALA A 441 23.16 21.01 -20.39
C ALA A 441 23.11 21.69 -19.01
N TYR A 442 22.21 21.22 -18.16
CA TYR A 442 22.07 21.73 -16.79
C TYR A 442 22.14 20.59 -15.78
N ARG A 443 22.34 20.94 -14.52
CA ARG A 443 22.47 19.98 -13.43
C ARG A 443 21.11 19.32 -13.13
N ILE A 444 21.06 17.99 -13.21
CA ILE A 444 19.91 17.18 -12.84
C ILE A 444 19.93 16.99 -11.32
N ASN A 445 18.84 17.30 -10.64
CA ASN A 445 18.80 17.24 -9.18
C ASN A 445 18.54 15.80 -8.72
N LEU A 446 19.61 15.12 -8.30
CA LEU A 446 19.52 13.76 -7.78
C LEU A 446 19.27 13.78 -6.27
N THR A 447 18.36 12.93 -5.83
CA THR A 447 18.06 12.70 -4.42
C THR A 447 18.18 11.21 -4.11
N GLU A 448 18.14 10.84 -2.83
CA GLU A 448 18.07 9.43 -2.42
C GLU A 448 16.94 8.65 -3.13
N ARG A 449 15.85 9.30 -3.52
CA ARG A 449 14.73 8.64 -4.23
C ARG A 449 15.14 8.09 -5.60
N ASN A 450 16.10 8.74 -6.26
CA ASN A 450 16.61 8.32 -7.56
C ASN A 450 17.52 7.10 -7.45
N ILE A 451 18.18 6.92 -6.30
CA ILE A 451 19.26 5.97 -6.13
C ILE A 451 18.74 4.65 -5.54
N ILE A 452 19.01 3.56 -6.25
CA ILE A 452 18.49 2.23 -5.94
C ILE A 452 19.68 1.27 -5.87
N PRO A 453 20.32 1.15 -4.69
CA PRO A 453 21.44 0.23 -4.53
C PRO A 453 20.96 -1.22 -4.49
N GLN A 454 21.81 -2.14 -4.96
CA GLN A 454 21.56 -3.58 -4.92
C GLN A 454 21.30 -4.08 -3.49
N LEU A 455 22.03 -3.58 -2.50
CA LEU A 455 21.86 -3.88 -1.07
C LEU A 455 22.10 -2.62 -0.23
N ARG A 456 21.70 -2.65 1.05
CA ARG A 456 21.81 -1.52 1.99
C ARG A 456 22.66 -1.80 3.23
N ASN A 457 23.63 -2.70 3.10
CA ASN A 457 24.58 -3.00 4.18
C ASN A 457 25.66 -1.91 4.25
N TYR A 458 25.24 -0.69 4.58
CA TYR A 458 26.12 0.49 4.63
C TYR A 458 27.08 0.41 5.80
N LEU A 459 28.28 0.97 5.61
CA LEU A 459 29.21 1.20 6.70
C LEU A 459 28.84 2.45 7.48
N THR A 460 29.30 2.53 8.73
CA THR A 460 29.32 3.75 9.52
C THR A 460 30.69 4.40 9.47
N ASP A 461 30.73 5.73 9.52
CA ASP A 461 31.98 6.48 9.65
C ASP A 461 32.50 6.48 11.10
N THR A 462 33.59 7.21 11.35
CA THR A 462 34.23 7.29 12.68
C THR A 462 33.34 7.90 13.76
N ASP A 463 32.33 8.67 13.37
CA ASP A 463 31.39 9.33 14.28
C ASP A 463 30.13 8.49 14.49
N GLY A 464 30.06 7.28 13.91
CA GLY A 464 28.91 6.39 13.96
C GLY A 464 27.80 6.76 12.97
N THR A 465 28.06 7.67 12.03
CA THR A 465 27.06 8.10 11.04
C THR A 465 26.97 7.08 9.91
N VAL A 466 25.76 6.66 9.55
CA VAL A 466 25.52 5.74 8.44
C VAL A 466 25.85 6.40 7.09
N CYS A 467 26.73 5.77 6.31
CA CYS A 467 27.20 6.21 5.00
C CYS A 467 26.23 5.77 3.88
N SER A 468 24.96 6.17 3.99
CA SER A 468 23.88 5.76 3.08
C SER A 468 24.00 6.40 1.69
N VAL A 469 23.25 5.87 0.70
CA VAL A 469 23.30 6.36 -0.70
C VAL A 469 22.92 7.83 -0.85
N GLY A 470 22.07 8.37 0.03
CA GLY A 470 21.73 9.80 0.03
C GLY A 470 22.94 10.70 0.25
N ARG A 471 23.99 10.21 0.93
CA ARG A 471 25.24 10.95 1.17
C ARG A 471 26.09 11.13 -0.07
N MET A 472 25.90 10.33 -1.13
CA MET A 472 26.66 10.50 -2.39
C MET A 472 26.14 11.68 -3.22
N VAL A 473 24.89 12.09 -3.00
CA VAL A 473 24.22 13.21 -3.69
C VAL A 473 23.87 14.33 -2.69
N ASP A 474 24.56 14.35 -1.55
CA ASP A 474 24.39 15.38 -0.53
C ASP A 474 25.15 16.63 -0.95
N GLU A 475 24.40 17.70 -1.17
CA GLU A 475 24.93 18.95 -1.70
C GLU A 475 24.90 20.10 -0.72
N THR A 476 24.78 19.81 0.57
CA THR A 476 24.75 20.83 1.62
C THR A 476 26.07 21.63 1.66
N GLU A 477 26.05 22.71 0.86
CA GLU A 477 26.89 23.92 0.84
C GLU A 477 28.32 23.82 0.28
N ARG A 478 28.77 22.65 -0.19
CA ARG A 478 30.17 22.51 -0.64
C ARG A 478 30.39 22.47 -2.14
N ASN A 479 29.36 22.34 -2.97
CA ASN A 479 29.54 22.39 -4.42
C ASN A 479 29.97 23.79 -4.86
N VAL A 480 31.10 23.88 -5.55
CA VAL A 480 31.59 25.11 -6.21
C VAL A 480 31.49 24.86 -7.71
N PHE A 481 31.03 25.84 -8.47
CA PHE A 481 30.83 25.73 -9.92
C PHE A 481 31.68 26.77 -10.65
N LEU A 482 32.15 26.41 -11.83
CA LEU A 482 32.84 27.32 -12.75
C LEU A 482 31.83 28.21 -13.48
N ASP A 483 32.32 29.24 -14.17
CA ASP A 483 31.49 30.15 -14.98
C ASP A 483 30.72 29.45 -16.12
N ASP A 484 31.17 28.26 -16.52
CA ASP A 484 30.49 27.42 -17.52
C ASP A 484 29.33 26.58 -16.94
N GLY A 485 29.12 26.62 -15.62
CA GLY A 485 28.06 25.93 -14.91
C GLY A 485 28.40 24.50 -14.45
N TYR A 486 29.56 23.95 -14.83
CA TYR A 486 30.03 22.65 -14.34
C TYR A 486 30.72 22.76 -12.97
N PRO A 487 30.85 21.65 -12.21
CA PRO A 487 31.52 21.70 -10.92
C PRO A 487 33.01 22.05 -11.07
N ASP A 488 33.51 22.89 -10.16
CA ASP A 488 34.94 23.12 -9.97
C ASP A 488 35.58 21.85 -9.36
N MET A 489 36.23 21.08 -10.22
CA MET A 489 36.91 19.83 -9.87
C MET A 489 38.17 20.04 -9.01
N THR A 490 38.54 21.27 -8.66
CA THR A 490 39.60 21.55 -7.67
C THR A 490 39.08 21.44 -6.24
N ASN A 491 37.77 21.59 -6.03
CA ASN A 491 37.15 21.49 -4.72
C ASN A 491 37.07 20.03 -4.23
N LYS A 492 37.60 19.77 -3.04
CA LYS A 492 37.75 18.43 -2.46
C LYS A 492 37.15 18.32 -1.07
N GLY A 493 36.45 19.35 -0.61
CA GLY A 493 36.04 19.51 0.78
C GLY A 493 34.84 18.69 1.21
N TYR A 494 34.58 17.47 0.73
CA TYR A 494 33.35 16.73 1.07
C TYR A 494 33.55 15.84 2.31
N SER A 495 32.75 16.03 3.36
CA SER A 495 32.82 15.22 4.59
C SER A 495 31.88 14.02 4.58
N THR A 496 30.72 14.13 3.94
CA THR A 496 29.75 13.04 3.78
C THR A 496 30.11 12.16 2.60
N PHE A 497 29.74 10.88 2.67
CA PHE A 497 29.98 9.92 1.60
C PHE A 497 29.05 8.71 1.73
N TRP A 498 28.77 8.08 0.60
CA TRP A 498 28.23 6.73 0.57
C TRP A 498 29.37 5.71 0.67
N TYR A 499 29.17 4.65 1.44
CA TYR A 499 30.08 3.50 1.45
C TYR A 499 29.39 2.18 1.82
N GLN A 500 29.60 1.18 0.98
CA GLN A 500 29.09 -0.18 1.14
C GLN A 500 30.18 -1.09 1.71
N TYR A 501 29.80 -2.09 2.52
CA TYR A 501 30.74 -3.07 3.05
C TYR A 501 31.29 -4.02 1.95
N LYS A 502 32.42 -3.65 1.35
CA LYS A 502 33.05 -4.36 0.21
C LYS A 502 33.64 -5.74 0.50
N TYR A 503 33.80 -6.10 1.78
CA TYR A 503 34.39 -7.38 2.20
C TYR A 503 33.34 -8.48 2.43
N SER A 504 32.08 -8.20 2.09
CA SER A 504 31.03 -9.20 2.17
C SER A 504 30.89 -9.97 0.86
N ARG A 505 30.41 -11.21 1.02
CA ARG A 505 30.17 -12.21 -0.02
C ARG A 505 29.13 -11.75 -1.07
N ASP A 506 28.42 -10.66 -0.77
CA ASP A 506 27.28 -10.10 -1.49
C ASP A 506 27.63 -8.91 -2.41
N THR A 507 28.91 -8.55 -2.51
CA THR A 507 29.37 -7.32 -3.21
C THR A 507 29.89 -7.54 -4.63
N SER A 508 29.63 -8.71 -5.21
CA SER A 508 30.38 -9.21 -6.35
C SER A 508 29.54 -9.50 -7.60
N PRO A 509 29.67 -8.70 -8.67
CA PRO A 509 29.84 -7.24 -8.65
C PRO A 509 28.63 -6.52 -8.02
N PHE A 510 28.84 -5.30 -7.55
CA PHE A 510 27.80 -4.48 -6.92
C PHE A 510 27.24 -3.46 -7.90
N ASP A 511 25.91 -3.31 -7.94
CA ASP A 511 25.23 -2.35 -8.81
C ASP A 511 24.47 -1.28 -8.02
N ILE A 512 24.43 -0.08 -8.60
CA ILE A 512 23.48 0.99 -8.24
C ILE A 512 22.73 1.39 -9.50
N VAL A 513 21.41 1.36 -9.43
CA VAL A 513 20.54 1.91 -10.48
C VAL A 513 20.06 3.31 -10.07
N ILE A 514 20.17 4.26 -10.99
CA ILE A 514 19.61 5.60 -10.89
C ILE A 514 18.38 5.65 -11.81
N ASP A 515 17.18 5.85 -11.26
CA ASP A 515 15.97 6.15 -12.03
C ASP A 515 15.74 7.67 -12.05
N LEU A 516 15.83 8.28 -13.22
CA LEU A 516 15.59 9.71 -13.43
C LEU A 516 14.09 10.06 -13.51
N PHE A 517 13.20 9.06 -13.38
CA PHE A 517 11.74 9.13 -13.51
C PHE A 517 11.21 9.54 -14.88
N SER A 518 12.06 10.10 -15.73
CA SER A 518 11.82 10.44 -17.14
C SER A 518 13.12 10.32 -17.94
N ALA A 519 13.01 10.29 -19.26
CA ALA A 519 14.19 10.24 -20.12
C ALA A 519 14.86 11.60 -20.25
N TYR A 520 16.18 11.62 -20.15
CA TYR A 520 17.04 12.79 -20.35
C TYR A 520 18.03 12.52 -21.47
N VAL A 521 18.43 13.58 -22.18
CA VAL A 521 19.65 13.59 -22.99
C VAL A 521 20.79 13.96 -22.03
N ILE A 522 21.58 12.97 -21.62
CA ILE A 522 22.65 13.15 -20.63
C ILE A 522 23.91 13.66 -21.31
N ASP A 523 24.47 14.72 -20.75
CA ASP A 523 25.72 15.32 -21.20
C ASP A 523 26.92 14.72 -20.45
N LYS A 524 26.99 14.92 -19.13
CA LYS A 524 28.13 14.48 -18.32
C LYS A 524 27.74 13.99 -16.93
N MET A 525 28.53 13.08 -16.40
CA MET A 525 28.53 12.69 -14.99
C MET A 525 29.86 13.08 -14.36
N PHE A 526 29.82 13.63 -13.16
CA PHE A 526 31.00 13.94 -12.35
C PHE A 526 30.93 13.15 -11.05
N VAL A 527 32.05 12.52 -10.69
CA VAL A 527 32.16 11.70 -9.48
C VAL A 527 33.40 12.12 -8.72
N TYR A 528 33.25 12.36 -7.43
CA TYR A 528 34.36 12.64 -6.51
C TYR A 528 34.48 11.56 -5.45
N THR A 529 35.72 11.17 -5.15
CA THR A 529 36.04 10.29 -4.03
C THR A 529 37.43 10.57 -3.47
N SER A 530 37.61 10.25 -2.18
CA SER A 530 38.91 10.23 -1.52
C SER A 530 39.53 8.83 -1.51
N SER A 531 39.05 7.89 -2.33
CA SER A 531 39.47 6.48 -2.32
C SER A 531 39.59 5.92 -3.74
N ARG A 532 40.21 4.73 -3.89
CA ARG A 532 40.47 4.09 -5.20
C ARG A 532 39.23 3.46 -5.81
N ASN A 533 38.49 4.20 -6.63
CA ASN A 533 37.20 3.75 -7.13
C ASN A 533 37.25 3.45 -8.64
N LYS A 534 36.75 2.28 -9.06
CA LYS A 534 36.64 1.91 -10.49
C LYS A 534 35.36 1.14 -10.80
N PHE A 535 34.57 1.63 -11.75
CA PHE A 535 33.30 1.01 -12.15
C PHE A 535 32.91 1.38 -13.59
N SER A 536 32.12 0.52 -14.24
CA SER A 536 31.49 0.81 -15.52
C SER A 536 30.17 1.58 -15.32
N VAL A 537 29.80 2.39 -16.31
CA VAL A 537 28.54 3.14 -16.34
C VAL A 537 27.75 2.75 -17.58
N TYR A 538 26.47 2.41 -17.38
CA TYR A 538 25.53 2.03 -18.44
C TYR A 538 24.32 2.97 -18.44
N GLY A 539 23.77 3.25 -19.63
CA GLY A 539 22.52 3.97 -19.81
C GLY A 539 21.47 3.05 -20.44
N MET A 540 20.21 3.16 -20.02
CA MET A 540 19.07 2.50 -20.64
C MET A 540 18.03 3.57 -20.99
N ARG A 541 17.61 3.56 -22.27
CA ARG A 541 16.70 4.57 -22.84
C ARG A 541 15.42 4.73 -22.03
N ASP A 542 14.71 3.61 -21.82
CA ASP A 542 13.57 3.46 -20.92
C ASP A 542 13.33 1.94 -20.72
N MET A 543 12.26 1.57 -20.02
CA MET A 543 11.82 0.18 -19.92
C MET A 543 11.57 -0.41 -21.31
N GLY A 544 12.11 -1.60 -21.57
CA GLY A 544 11.99 -2.26 -22.88
C GLY A 544 13.20 -2.08 -23.79
N TYR A 545 14.20 -1.29 -23.37
CA TYR A 545 15.47 -1.13 -24.08
C TYR A 545 16.59 -1.82 -23.30
N ASP A 546 17.63 -2.28 -24.01
CA ASP A 546 18.81 -2.86 -23.38
C ASP A 546 19.69 -1.80 -22.68
N TRP A 547 20.58 -2.29 -21.82
CA TRP A 547 21.65 -1.48 -21.24
C TRP A 547 22.74 -1.23 -22.29
N GLU A 548 23.10 0.04 -22.49
CA GLU A 548 24.20 0.45 -23.35
C GLU A 548 25.37 0.94 -22.48
N ARG A 549 26.57 0.40 -22.72
CA ARG A 549 27.78 0.84 -21.99
C ARG A 549 28.16 2.25 -22.44
N VAL A 550 28.13 3.20 -21.51
CA VAL A 550 28.52 4.60 -21.74
C VAL A 550 30.03 4.77 -21.63
N GLY A 551 30.62 4.18 -20.58
CA GLY A 551 32.06 4.24 -20.34
C GLY A 551 32.43 3.71 -18.95
N GLU A 552 33.56 4.17 -18.43
CA GLU A 552 34.06 3.77 -17.11
C GLU A 552 34.61 4.98 -16.35
N ILE A 553 34.49 4.93 -15.02
CA ILE A 553 35.11 5.88 -14.09
C ILE A 553 36.29 5.16 -13.43
N ARG A 554 37.45 5.81 -13.39
CA ARG A 554 38.64 5.39 -12.63
C ARG A 554 39.20 6.56 -11.85
N ILE A 555 39.22 6.44 -10.53
CA ILE A 555 39.73 7.46 -9.62
C ILE A 555 40.76 6.82 -8.70
N GLU A 556 41.97 7.37 -8.66
CA GLU A 556 43.05 6.87 -7.81
C GLU A 556 42.88 7.31 -6.35
N TYR A 557 43.04 8.59 -6.04
CA TYR A 557 42.86 9.08 -4.68
C TYR A 557 42.58 10.58 -4.69
N ASN A 558 41.62 11.02 -3.88
CA ASN A 558 41.34 12.44 -3.64
C ASN A 558 41.20 13.26 -4.94
N ALA A 559 40.38 12.75 -5.86
CA ALA A 559 40.26 13.28 -7.21
C ALA A 559 38.83 13.16 -7.75
N TRP A 560 38.53 14.01 -8.72
CA TRP A 560 37.32 13.95 -9.52
C TRP A 560 37.56 13.16 -10.80
N ALA A 561 36.54 12.49 -11.29
CA ALA A 561 36.44 12.02 -12.67
C ALA A 561 35.18 12.59 -13.32
N ALA A 562 35.27 12.85 -14.62
CA ALA A 562 34.14 13.22 -15.47
C ALA A 562 33.98 12.18 -16.57
N LEU A 563 32.74 11.75 -16.82
CA LEU A 563 32.37 10.85 -17.92
C LEU A 563 31.43 11.58 -18.87
N ASP A 564 31.81 11.66 -20.14
CA ASP A 564 31.00 12.20 -21.23
C ASP A 564 30.04 11.14 -21.75
N PHE A 565 28.73 11.41 -21.65
CA PHE A 565 27.67 10.55 -22.12
C PHE A 565 27.39 10.72 -23.62
N ARG A 566 28.04 11.70 -24.27
CA ARG A 566 27.89 12.03 -25.70
C ARG A 566 26.44 12.29 -26.08
N SER A 567 25.68 12.94 -25.19
CA SER A 567 24.24 13.18 -25.36
C SER A 567 23.42 11.89 -25.48
N CYS A 568 23.81 10.81 -24.80
CA CYS A 568 23.02 9.58 -24.71
C CYS A 568 21.64 9.88 -24.09
N GLN A 569 20.58 9.42 -24.75
CA GLN A 569 19.22 9.54 -24.23
C GLN A 569 18.89 8.36 -23.32
N CYS A 570 18.81 8.59 -22.00
CA CYS A 570 18.48 7.55 -21.04
C CYS A 570 17.60 8.03 -19.88
N ARG A 571 16.80 7.11 -19.34
CA ARG A 571 16.05 7.27 -18.09
C ARG A 571 16.75 6.57 -16.94
N TYR A 572 17.27 5.37 -17.19
CA TYR A 572 17.98 4.61 -16.17
C TYR A 572 19.47 4.67 -16.42
N ILE A 573 20.24 4.84 -15.35
CA ILE A 573 21.70 4.76 -15.37
C ILE A 573 22.12 3.68 -14.38
N LYS A 574 23.05 2.81 -14.74
CA LYS A 574 23.60 1.79 -13.84
C LYS A 574 25.08 2.04 -13.61
N LEU A 575 25.47 2.21 -12.35
CA LEU A 575 26.87 2.18 -11.91
C LEU A 575 27.19 0.74 -11.48
N SER A 576 28.14 0.09 -12.14
CA SER A 576 28.47 -1.31 -11.91
C SER A 576 29.94 -1.47 -11.54
N TRP A 577 30.21 -1.95 -10.32
CA TRP A 577 31.56 -2.30 -9.86
C TRP A 577 32.00 -3.66 -10.42
N ASP A 578 32.01 -3.74 -11.75
CA ASP A 578 32.29 -4.92 -12.58
C ASP A 578 33.75 -5.01 -13.05
N LEU A 579 34.59 -4.02 -12.75
CA LEU A 579 36.00 -3.99 -13.14
C LEU A 579 36.91 -4.79 -12.19
N MET A 580 36.37 -5.76 -11.46
CA MET A 580 37.10 -6.65 -10.56
C MET A 580 37.66 -7.86 -11.31
N ASP A 581 38.81 -8.37 -10.86
CA ASP A 581 39.41 -9.56 -11.43
C ASP A 581 38.70 -10.81 -10.86
N PHE A 582 37.94 -11.50 -11.72
CA PHE A 582 37.20 -12.72 -11.36
C PHE A 582 38.15 -13.82 -10.87
N GLY A 583 37.96 -14.28 -9.64
CA GLY A 583 38.80 -15.33 -9.03
C GLY A 583 40.14 -14.85 -8.51
N SER A 584 40.33 -13.54 -8.35
CA SER A 584 41.64 -12.98 -7.98
C SER A 584 42.12 -13.35 -6.58
N ASN A 585 41.19 -13.50 -5.64
CA ASN A 585 41.44 -13.72 -4.21
C ASN A 585 41.09 -15.16 -3.75
N SER A 586 40.51 -15.98 -4.62
CA SER A 586 40.15 -17.36 -4.33
C SER A 586 41.35 -18.22 -3.92
N LYS A 587 41.23 -18.93 -2.79
CA LYS A 587 42.25 -19.86 -2.29
C LYS A 587 41.85 -21.33 -2.47
N LEU A 588 40.56 -21.63 -2.61
CA LEU A 588 40.05 -22.99 -2.79
C LEU A 588 38.91 -23.02 -3.83
N PRO A 589 39.22 -23.30 -5.12
CA PRO A 589 40.55 -23.53 -5.67
C PRO A 589 41.37 -22.24 -5.77
N VAL A 590 42.70 -22.36 -5.67
CA VAL A 590 43.60 -21.28 -6.08
C VAL A 590 43.45 -21.10 -7.58
N MET A 591 42.92 -19.97 -8.01
CA MET A 591 42.76 -19.68 -9.43
C MET A 591 43.97 -18.89 -9.91
N GLY A 592 44.90 -19.51 -10.63
CA GLY A 592 45.97 -18.76 -11.31
C GLY A 592 45.44 -17.93 -12.49
N GLU A 593 46.21 -16.96 -12.98
CA GLU A 593 45.86 -16.28 -14.24
C GLU A 593 45.68 -17.33 -15.34
N GLY A 594 44.53 -17.29 -16.00
CA GLY A 594 44.20 -18.23 -17.05
C GLY A 594 43.59 -19.56 -16.60
N ALA A 595 43.36 -19.78 -15.29
CA ALA A 595 42.65 -20.94 -14.75
C ALA A 595 41.13 -20.79 -14.85
N GLU A 596 40.41 -21.92 -14.86
CA GLU A 596 38.95 -22.02 -14.83
C GLU A 596 38.51 -22.57 -13.46
N GLY A 597 37.37 -22.12 -12.95
CA GLY A 597 36.85 -22.57 -11.65
C GLY A 597 35.94 -21.54 -10.99
N PHE A 598 35.12 -21.98 -10.04
CA PHE A 598 34.34 -21.06 -9.23
C PHE A 598 35.20 -20.51 -8.11
N PRO A 599 35.29 -19.19 -7.96
CA PRO A 599 36.06 -18.64 -6.88
C PRO A 599 35.34 -18.80 -5.55
N GLU A 600 36.11 -18.87 -4.46
CA GLU A 600 35.59 -18.62 -3.10
C GLU A 600 34.84 -17.27 -3.05
N PRO A 601 34.04 -17.00 -2.02
CA PRO A 601 33.48 -15.66 -1.83
C PRO A 601 34.59 -14.59 -1.85
N GLU A 602 34.57 -13.72 -2.85
CA GLU A 602 35.60 -12.69 -3.05
C GLU A 602 35.06 -11.31 -2.65
N TYR A 603 35.92 -10.51 -2.01
CA TYR A 603 35.61 -9.10 -1.76
C TYR A 603 35.73 -8.30 -3.06
N ASN A 604 34.86 -7.32 -3.24
CA ASN A 604 34.96 -6.43 -4.39
C ASN A 604 35.96 -5.31 -4.13
N GLY A 605 37.23 -5.53 -4.47
CA GLY A 605 38.29 -4.54 -4.30
C GLY A 605 38.14 -3.28 -5.16
N THR A 606 37.13 -3.19 -6.02
CA THR A 606 36.84 -1.99 -6.82
C THR A 606 35.82 -1.06 -6.16
N LEU A 607 35.04 -1.61 -5.22
CA LEU A 607 33.95 -0.93 -4.51
C LEU A 607 34.52 -0.04 -3.40
N GLU A 608 34.59 1.26 -3.67
CA GLU A 608 35.05 2.27 -2.71
C GLU A 608 34.03 3.40 -2.51
N SER A 609 34.28 4.27 -1.51
CA SER A 609 33.38 5.37 -1.16
C SER A 609 33.12 6.32 -2.33
N VAL A 610 31.92 6.91 -2.36
CA VAL A 610 31.58 8.03 -3.27
C VAL A 610 31.17 9.21 -2.42
N ARG A 611 31.91 10.31 -2.53
CA ARG A 611 31.72 11.55 -1.75
C ARG A 611 30.80 12.54 -2.44
N ASN A 612 30.76 12.53 -3.77
CA ASN A 612 29.85 13.35 -4.55
C ASN A 612 29.59 12.72 -5.93
N LEU A 613 28.36 12.84 -6.41
CA LEU A 613 27.90 12.41 -7.71
C LEU A 613 26.98 13.49 -8.28
N LEU A 614 27.40 14.11 -9.38
CA LEU A 614 26.64 15.13 -10.09
C LEU A 614 26.35 14.64 -11.51
N LEU A 615 25.13 14.89 -11.98
CA LEU A 615 24.67 14.53 -13.32
C LEU A 615 24.19 15.76 -14.07
N TYR A 616 24.57 15.89 -15.33
CA TYR A 616 24.20 16.99 -16.20
C TYR A 616 23.53 16.48 -17.46
N GLY A 617 22.49 17.16 -17.89
CA GLY A 617 21.75 16.81 -19.09
C GLY A 617 20.61 17.78 -19.35
N ARG A 618 19.65 17.34 -20.17
CA ARG A 618 18.41 18.07 -20.47
C ARG A 618 17.26 17.09 -20.65
N PRO A 619 16.00 17.47 -20.44
CA PRO A 619 14.88 16.56 -20.59
C PRO A 619 14.79 16.14 -22.04
N ALA A 620 14.72 14.84 -22.28
CA ALA A 620 14.38 14.30 -23.60
C ALA A 620 12.86 14.19 -23.77
N SER A 621 12.11 14.38 -22.68
CA SER A 621 10.66 14.37 -22.65
C SER A 621 10.13 15.68 -22.09
N THR A 622 8.91 16.02 -22.45
CA THR A 622 8.17 17.15 -21.88
C THR A 622 7.48 16.81 -20.56
N ARG A 623 7.76 15.62 -20.02
CA ARG A 623 7.32 15.21 -18.69
C ARG A 623 8.21 15.93 -17.68
N PRO A 624 7.65 16.61 -16.66
CA PRO A 624 8.48 17.37 -15.74
C PRO A 624 9.28 16.45 -14.82
N GLU A 625 10.42 16.97 -14.34
CA GLU A 625 11.34 16.28 -13.46
C GLU A 625 10.66 15.79 -12.17
N GLY A 626 11.00 14.59 -11.71
CA GLY A 626 10.50 14.06 -10.43
C GLY A 626 9.10 13.44 -10.44
N ILE A 627 8.33 13.53 -11.53
CA ILE A 627 6.96 13.01 -11.56
C ILE A 627 6.93 11.54 -12.00
N MET A 628 6.63 10.65 -11.06
CA MET A 628 6.43 9.21 -11.33
C MET A 628 5.04 8.90 -11.90
N SER A 629 4.88 7.72 -12.51
CA SER A 629 3.58 7.25 -12.99
C SER A 629 2.63 7.03 -11.80
N PRO A 630 1.30 7.20 -11.97
CA PRO A 630 0.34 6.98 -10.90
C PRO A 630 0.38 5.53 -10.42
N LEU A 631 0.03 5.32 -9.16
CA LEU A 631 -0.16 3.99 -8.61
C LEU A 631 -1.47 3.41 -9.17
N ARG A 632 -1.38 2.27 -9.85
CA ARG A 632 -2.53 1.52 -10.35
C ARG A 632 -2.42 0.10 -9.86
N ARG A 633 -3.47 -0.42 -9.22
CA ARG A 633 -3.56 -1.83 -8.88
C ARG A 633 -4.80 -2.41 -9.54
N SER A 634 -4.60 -3.38 -10.42
CA SER A 634 -5.68 -4.09 -11.10
C SER A 634 -5.84 -5.53 -10.60
N THR A 635 -5.09 -5.94 -9.57
CA THR A 635 -5.29 -7.25 -8.95
C THR A 635 -6.58 -7.28 -8.13
N THR A 636 -7.25 -8.43 -8.17
CA THR A 636 -8.47 -8.67 -7.38
C THR A 636 -8.12 -8.77 -5.89
N ARG A 637 -8.89 -8.09 -5.03
CA ARG A 637 -8.74 -8.24 -3.57
C ARG A 637 -8.97 -9.68 -3.15
N LYS A 638 -8.00 -10.27 -2.46
CA LYS A 638 -8.11 -11.62 -1.90
C LYS A 638 -9.01 -11.62 -0.67
N THR A 639 -9.74 -12.72 -0.48
CA THR A 639 -10.41 -12.99 0.80
C THR A 639 -9.35 -13.34 1.85
N VAL A 640 -9.67 -13.20 3.15
CA VAL A 640 -8.72 -13.50 4.23
C VAL A 640 -8.17 -14.93 4.14
N ASP A 641 -9.01 -15.89 3.74
CA ASP A 641 -8.60 -17.28 3.54
C ASP A 641 -7.83 -17.54 2.25
N GLN A 642 -7.82 -16.61 1.30
CA GLN A 642 -6.90 -16.62 0.16
C GLN A 642 -5.60 -15.89 0.46
N PHE A 643 -5.63 -14.89 1.37
CA PHE A 643 -4.49 -14.07 1.74
C PHE A 643 -3.51 -14.81 2.66
N LEU A 644 -3.99 -15.40 3.76
CA LEU A 644 -3.12 -16.06 4.75
C LEU A 644 -2.99 -17.56 4.46
N CYS A 645 -1.80 -17.97 4.02
CA CYS A 645 -1.38 -19.36 3.81
C CYS A 645 -0.25 -19.75 4.76
N THR A 646 0.12 -21.04 4.80
CA THR A 646 1.29 -21.53 5.54
C THR A 646 2.26 -22.28 4.65
N ASN A 647 3.45 -22.55 5.16
CA ASN A 647 4.49 -23.29 4.45
C ASN A 647 4.70 -24.66 5.06
N GLY A 648 5.00 -25.67 4.25
CA GLY A 648 5.35 -26.99 4.76
C GLY A 648 5.96 -27.90 3.70
N HIS A 649 6.39 -29.08 4.10
CA HIS A 649 7.08 -30.03 3.23
C HIS A 649 6.10 -30.89 2.42
N ALA A 650 6.51 -31.34 1.22
CA ALA A 650 5.63 -32.10 0.34
C ALA A 650 5.19 -33.48 0.86
N TYR A 651 5.83 -34.02 1.90
CA TYR A 651 5.35 -35.22 2.59
C TYR A 651 4.17 -34.93 3.53
N GLN A 652 3.94 -33.67 3.92
CA GLN A 652 2.90 -33.34 4.90
C GLN A 652 1.52 -33.54 4.31
N GLN A 653 0.58 -34.04 5.11
CA GLN A 653 -0.81 -34.25 4.68
C GLN A 653 -1.58 -32.92 4.69
N GLY A 654 -2.50 -32.75 3.73
CA GLY A 654 -3.33 -31.54 3.61
C GLY A 654 -4.12 -31.16 4.88
N ARG A 655 -4.44 -32.12 5.77
CA ARG A 655 -5.10 -31.84 7.04
C ARG A 655 -4.30 -30.91 7.96
N ILE A 656 -2.97 -30.99 7.93
CA ILE A 656 -2.08 -30.17 8.76
C ILE A 656 -2.22 -28.69 8.38
N HIS A 657 -2.42 -28.40 7.09
CA HIS A 657 -2.57 -27.06 6.55
C HIS A 657 -4.01 -26.54 6.62
N SER A 658 -5.00 -27.41 6.50
CA SER A 658 -6.40 -27.05 6.20
C SER A 658 -7.04 -25.97 7.08
N MET A 659 -6.65 -25.90 8.36
CA MET A 659 -7.20 -24.97 9.34
C MET A 659 -6.46 -23.64 9.38
N CYS A 660 -5.16 -23.64 9.11
CA CYS A 660 -4.28 -22.47 9.24
C CYS A 660 -3.83 -21.87 7.90
N SER A 661 -4.07 -22.55 6.77
CA SER A 661 -3.67 -22.11 5.44
C SER A 661 -4.85 -21.99 4.48
N GLY A 662 -4.79 -20.96 3.63
CA GLY A 662 -5.52 -20.88 2.37
C GLY A 662 -5.18 -21.97 1.36
N GLU A 663 -5.83 -21.88 0.19
CA GLU A 663 -5.68 -22.87 -0.89
C GLU A 663 -4.21 -23.03 -1.33
N ARG A 664 -3.41 -21.95 -1.29
CA ARG A 664 -2.03 -21.89 -1.79
C ARG A 664 -0.99 -22.06 -0.68
N SER A 665 -1.04 -23.17 0.07
CA SER A 665 0.08 -23.50 0.96
C SER A 665 1.36 -23.68 0.14
N ARG A 666 2.47 -23.10 0.62
CA ARG A 666 3.78 -23.21 -0.03
C ARG A 666 4.40 -24.55 0.32
N MET A 667 4.67 -25.37 -0.69
CA MET A 667 5.10 -26.75 -0.50
C MET A 667 6.58 -26.91 -0.84
N TYR A 668 7.41 -27.07 0.19
CA TYR A 668 8.84 -27.31 0.06
C TYR A 668 9.13 -28.72 -0.44
N ILE A 669 9.89 -28.78 -1.52
CA ILE A 669 10.47 -30.02 -2.05
C ILE A 669 11.76 -29.70 -2.82
N SER A 670 12.83 -30.45 -2.55
CA SER A 670 14.04 -30.36 -3.35
C SER A 670 13.76 -30.87 -4.76
N LEU A 671 14.17 -30.13 -5.79
CA LEU A 671 13.91 -30.52 -7.17
C LEU A 671 14.69 -31.76 -7.60
N GLY A 672 15.79 -32.09 -6.93
CA GLY A 672 16.53 -33.35 -7.14
C GLY A 672 15.65 -34.59 -6.96
N HIS A 673 14.57 -34.51 -6.16
CA HIS A 673 13.61 -35.62 -6.02
C HIS A 673 12.83 -35.94 -7.30
N PHE A 674 12.72 -34.98 -8.23
CA PHE A 674 12.07 -35.16 -9.53
C PHE A 674 13.04 -35.64 -10.62
N ALA A 675 14.34 -35.82 -10.32
CA ALA A 675 15.26 -36.42 -11.27
C ALA A 675 14.91 -37.90 -11.51
N ALA A 676 15.16 -38.39 -12.73
CA ALA A 676 15.15 -39.80 -13.01
C ALA A 676 16.40 -40.45 -12.39
N PHE A 677 16.23 -41.58 -11.71
CA PHE A 677 17.35 -42.33 -11.15
C PHE A 677 17.33 -43.77 -11.67
N ASP A 678 18.50 -44.31 -11.95
CA ASP A 678 18.69 -45.71 -12.31
C ASP A 678 18.48 -46.64 -11.09
N PRO A 679 18.46 -47.97 -11.29
CA PRO A 679 18.30 -48.92 -10.18
C PRO A 679 19.38 -48.86 -9.11
N SER A 680 20.54 -48.25 -9.39
CA SER A 680 21.64 -48.04 -8.43
C SER A 680 21.48 -46.76 -7.59
N GLY A 681 20.47 -45.95 -7.91
CA GLY A 681 20.19 -44.69 -7.22
C GLY A 681 20.99 -43.50 -7.76
N GLN A 682 21.62 -43.62 -8.94
CA GLN A 682 22.31 -42.52 -9.61
C GLN A 682 21.39 -41.82 -10.61
N PRO A 683 21.51 -40.49 -10.81
CA PRO A 683 20.75 -39.79 -11.84
C PRO A 683 20.95 -40.44 -13.22
N VAL A 684 19.87 -40.64 -13.97
CA VAL A 684 19.95 -41.21 -15.32
C VAL A 684 20.76 -40.27 -16.22
N PRO A 685 21.83 -40.75 -16.88
CA PRO A 685 22.65 -39.91 -17.74
C PRO A 685 21.95 -39.70 -19.08
N TYR A 686 21.33 -38.54 -19.26
CA TYR A 686 20.80 -38.14 -20.56
C TYR A 686 21.90 -37.49 -21.41
N ALA A 687 21.95 -37.82 -22.70
CA ALA A 687 22.85 -37.17 -23.66
C ALA A 687 22.19 -35.96 -24.36
N ARG A 688 20.86 -35.86 -24.27
CA ARG A 688 20.03 -34.86 -24.94
C ARG A 688 18.88 -34.47 -24.02
N LEU A 689 18.51 -33.18 -24.01
CA LEU A 689 17.36 -32.68 -23.27
C LEU A 689 16.04 -33.17 -23.87
N ALA A 690 15.96 -33.33 -25.19
CA ALA A 690 14.80 -33.87 -25.88
C ALA A 690 14.35 -35.26 -25.36
N ASP A 691 15.27 -36.05 -24.81
CA ASP A 691 15.02 -37.41 -24.31
C ASP A 691 14.80 -37.46 -22.79
N MET A 692 15.03 -36.35 -22.10
CA MET A 692 15.00 -36.24 -20.64
C MET A 692 13.59 -36.34 -20.07
N ARG A 693 13.44 -37.19 -19.04
CA ARG A 693 12.19 -37.47 -18.31
C ARG A 693 12.34 -37.22 -16.81
N PHE A 694 11.22 -37.01 -16.13
CA PHE A 694 11.17 -36.58 -14.73
C PHE A 694 10.24 -37.44 -13.87
N ARG A 695 10.64 -37.68 -12.63
CA ARG A 695 9.90 -38.46 -11.64
C ARG A 695 8.77 -37.63 -11.05
N VAL A 696 7.63 -37.60 -11.72
CA VAL A 696 6.49 -36.72 -11.38
C VAL A 696 5.50 -37.32 -10.38
N SER A 697 5.64 -38.56 -9.92
CA SER A 697 4.73 -39.12 -8.90
C SER A 697 5.48 -39.95 -7.87
N ARG A 698 6.13 -41.04 -8.31
CA ARG A 698 6.80 -42.06 -7.49
C ARG A 698 8.07 -41.53 -6.80
N ILE A 699 7.91 -40.64 -5.82
CA ILE A 699 8.99 -39.98 -5.07
C ILE A 699 9.18 -40.69 -3.73
N PRO A 700 10.28 -41.47 -3.54
CA PRO A 700 10.48 -42.26 -2.33
C PRO A 700 10.50 -41.44 -1.04
N TRP A 701 11.00 -40.21 -1.09
CA TRP A 701 11.02 -39.31 0.06
C TRP A 701 9.61 -38.92 0.52
N VAL A 702 8.67 -38.70 -0.41
CA VAL A 702 7.27 -38.39 -0.05
C VAL A 702 6.60 -39.63 0.53
N SER A 703 6.60 -40.75 -0.20
CA SER A 703 5.95 -41.99 0.25
C SER A 703 6.56 -42.56 1.54
N GLY A 704 7.85 -42.31 1.78
CA GLY A 704 8.54 -42.75 2.99
C GLY A 704 8.23 -41.90 4.23
N ASN A 705 7.79 -40.66 4.07
CA ASN A 705 7.61 -39.70 5.18
C ASN A 705 6.17 -39.19 5.35
N ASN A 706 5.26 -39.41 4.38
CA ASN A 706 3.88 -38.92 4.45
C ASN A 706 2.95 -39.75 5.35
N GLY A 707 3.44 -40.89 5.83
CA GLY A 707 2.70 -41.78 6.70
C GLY A 707 1.62 -42.62 6.03
N THR A 708 1.28 -42.38 4.77
CA THR A 708 0.30 -43.18 4.03
C THR A 708 0.96 -44.20 3.11
N GLY A 709 2.26 -44.02 2.81
CA GLY A 709 2.95 -44.82 1.79
C GLY A 709 2.59 -44.43 0.36
N GLU A 710 1.70 -43.45 0.21
CA GLU A 710 1.20 -42.96 -1.08
C GLU A 710 2.30 -42.17 -1.81
N ASN A 711 2.28 -42.15 -3.15
CA ASN A 711 3.18 -41.28 -3.89
C ASN A 711 2.63 -39.84 -3.90
N LEU A 712 3.33 -38.91 -4.56
CA LEU A 712 2.98 -37.49 -4.49
C LEU A 712 1.60 -37.18 -5.10
N VAL A 713 1.25 -37.82 -6.23
CA VAL A 713 -0.06 -37.63 -6.86
C VAL A 713 -1.20 -38.05 -5.92
N GLU A 714 -1.10 -39.23 -5.30
CA GLU A 714 -2.11 -39.73 -4.39
C GLU A 714 -2.13 -38.91 -3.09
N THR A 715 -0.98 -38.47 -2.58
CA THR A 715 -0.90 -37.58 -1.40
C THR A 715 -1.68 -36.28 -1.64
N LEU A 716 -1.47 -35.61 -2.78
CA LEU A 716 -2.19 -34.38 -3.14
C LEU A 716 -3.68 -34.65 -3.37
N THR A 717 -4.02 -35.76 -4.03
CA THR A 717 -5.42 -36.11 -4.34
C THR A 717 -6.22 -36.47 -3.10
N ASN A 718 -5.68 -37.36 -2.26
CA ASN A 718 -6.41 -37.95 -1.14
C ASN A 718 -6.40 -37.07 0.10
N THR A 719 -5.39 -36.18 0.23
CA THR A 719 -5.22 -35.33 1.41
C THR A 719 -5.45 -33.84 1.15
N TYR A 720 -4.81 -33.22 0.15
CA TYR A 720 -4.95 -31.76 -0.08
C TYR A 720 -6.29 -31.41 -0.71
N LYS A 721 -6.62 -32.05 -1.83
CA LYS A 721 -7.85 -31.78 -2.59
C LYS A 721 -9.10 -31.99 -1.73
N ARG A 722 -9.08 -32.97 -0.82
CA ARG A 722 -10.16 -33.24 0.15
C ARG A 722 -10.49 -32.03 1.04
N TYR A 723 -9.51 -31.19 1.37
CA TYR A 723 -9.70 -29.99 2.19
C TYR A 723 -9.80 -28.70 1.37
N GLY A 724 -9.94 -28.80 0.04
CA GLY A 724 -9.97 -27.64 -0.85
C GLY A 724 -8.62 -26.92 -0.96
N LEU A 725 -7.52 -27.61 -0.67
CA LEU A 725 -6.17 -27.08 -0.83
C LEU A 725 -5.66 -27.39 -2.24
N LYS A 726 -4.86 -26.46 -2.76
CA LYS A 726 -4.20 -26.53 -4.06
C LYS A 726 -2.82 -25.86 -3.93
N PRO A 727 -1.86 -26.55 -3.30
CA PRO A 727 -0.57 -25.98 -2.95
C PRO A 727 0.20 -25.54 -4.20
N TYR A 728 1.27 -24.77 -4.01
CA TYR A 728 2.25 -24.54 -5.06
C TYR A 728 3.61 -25.11 -4.63
N ILE A 729 4.38 -25.58 -5.61
CA ILE A 729 5.71 -26.16 -5.35
C ILE A 729 6.71 -25.02 -5.18
N CYS A 730 7.51 -25.09 -4.12
CA CYS A 730 8.71 -24.27 -3.95
C CYS A 730 9.94 -25.18 -3.93
N SER A 731 10.92 -24.86 -4.77
CA SER A 731 12.22 -25.54 -4.78
C SER A 731 13.05 -25.18 -3.55
N THR A 732 13.49 -26.16 -2.76
CA THR A 732 14.43 -25.95 -1.64
C THR A 732 15.84 -26.48 -1.92
N GLY A 733 16.12 -26.89 -3.15
CA GLY A 733 17.37 -27.53 -3.52
C GLY A 733 17.50 -27.64 -5.03
N VAL A 734 18.72 -27.90 -5.49
CA VAL A 734 19.03 -27.82 -6.91
C VAL A 734 18.55 -29.05 -7.66
N PHE A 735 18.23 -28.88 -8.93
CA PHE A 735 18.02 -30.02 -9.80
C PHE A 735 19.36 -30.69 -10.10
N ASP A 736 19.56 -31.86 -9.50
CA ASP A 736 20.77 -32.69 -9.54
C ASP A 736 21.57 -32.73 -10.87
N PRO A 737 20.94 -32.86 -12.06
CA PRO A 737 21.66 -32.76 -13.33
C PRO A 737 22.26 -31.37 -13.61
N CYS A 738 21.62 -30.30 -13.17
CA CYS A 738 22.07 -28.91 -13.35
C CYS A 738 23.04 -28.45 -12.25
N LEU A 739 23.82 -29.37 -11.68
CA LEU A 739 24.72 -29.11 -10.56
C LEU A 739 26.18 -29.17 -11.05
N TYR A 740 26.96 -28.10 -10.82
CA TYR A 740 28.38 -28.01 -11.20
C TYR A 740 29.25 -29.09 -10.55
N ASP A 741 29.37 -29.05 -9.22
CA ASP A 741 30.11 -30.03 -8.43
C ASP A 741 29.51 -30.13 -7.02
N ARG A 742 29.02 -31.31 -6.65
CA ARG A 742 28.42 -31.57 -5.33
C ARG A 742 29.44 -31.54 -4.19
N SER A 743 30.72 -31.73 -4.49
CA SER A 743 31.77 -31.70 -3.48
C SER A 743 32.08 -30.27 -3.02
N LEU A 744 31.78 -29.27 -3.85
CA LEU A 744 31.96 -27.84 -3.52
C LEU A 744 30.76 -27.28 -2.77
N THR A 745 29.55 -27.52 -3.27
CA THR A 745 28.31 -27.11 -2.60
C THR A 745 27.12 -27.93 -3.12
N ILE A 746 26.16 -28.12 -2.23
CA ILE A 746 24.83 -28.70 -2.53
C ILE A 746 23.78 -27.61 -2.83
N HIS A 747 24.15 -26.33 -2.64
CA HIS A 747 23.35 -25.16 -2.95
C HIS A 747 24.03 -24.37 -4.06
N ASN A 748 23.79 -24.76 -5.31
CA ASN A 748 24.23 -24.02 -6.48
C ASN A 748 23.08 -23.57 -7.38
N ARG A 749 23.35 -22.53 -8.13
CA ARG A 749 22.46 -22.06 -9.18
C ARG A 749 22.33 -23.10 -10.29
N PRO A 750 21.11 -23.47 -10.76
CA PRO A 750 20.96 -24.42 -11.84
C PRO A 750 21.56 -23.86 -13.13
N CYS A 751 22.38 -24.61 -13.88
CA CYS A 751 22.84 -24.17 -15.21
C CYS A 751 23.03 -25.36 -16.15
N ASP A 752 22.50 -25.27 -17.36
CA ASP A 752 22.66 -26.31 -18.40
C ASP A 752 24.13 -26.51 -18.77
N ALA A 753 24.93 -25.44 -18.66
CA ALA A 753 26.36 -25.50 -18.95
C ALA A 753 27.10 -26.52 -18.09
N TYR A 754 26.54 -27.04 -16.99
CA TYR A 754 27.22 -28.00 -16.11
C TYR A 754 27.17 -29.46 -16.57
N TRP A 755 26.16 -29.84 -17.36
CA TRP A 755 25.97 -31.25 -17.73
C TRP A 755 25.62 -31.45 -19.21
N TYR A 756 25.03 -30.44 -19.85
CA TYR A 756 24.46 -30.60 -21.18
C TYR A 756 25.57 -30.69 -22.25
N PRO A 757 25.62 -31.77 -23.06
CA PRO A 757 26.69 -31.96 -24.04
C PRO A 757 26.75 -30.83 -25.07
N GLY A 758 27.94 -30.23 -25.23
CA GLY A 758 28.16 -29.13 -26.17
C GLY A 758 27.61 -27.76 -25.73
N ALA A 759 26.86 -27.66 -24.63
CA ALA A 759 26.55 -26.36 -24.00
C ALA A 759 27.67 -25.86 -23.08
N TRP A 760 28.60 -26.75 -22.71
CA TRP A 760 29.71 -26.45 -21.83
C TRP A 760 30.58 -25.30 -22.39
N LYS A 761 30.52 -24.14 -21.73
CA LYS A 761 31.59 -23.13 -21.71
C LYS A 761 32.14 -23.21 -20.29
N PRO A 762 33.34 -23.79 -20.06
CA PRO A 762 33.81 -23.91 -18.70
C PRO A 762 33.90 -22.53 -18.08
N VAL A 763 33.46 -22.50 -16.84
CA VAL A 763 33.63 -21.48 -15.81
C VAL A 763 34.65 -20.39 -16.16
N PRO A 764 34.33 -19.11 -15.94
CA PRO A 764 35.09 -18.04 -16.57
C PRO A 764 36.55 -18.06 -16.16
N ARG A 765 37.39 -18.00 -17.18
CA ARG A 765 38.84 -17.91 -17.03
C ARG A 765 39.20 -16.68 -16.20
N ARG A 766 39.95 -16.84 -15.09
CA ARG A 766 40.51 -15.71 -14.33
C ARG A 766 41.38 -14.84 -15.25
N GLY A 767 41.18 -13.52 -15.20
CA GLY A 767 41.91 -12.53 -16.01
C GLY A 767 40.99 -11.77 -16.99
N VAL A 768 41.56 -11.30 -18.10
CA VAL A 768 40.87 -10.39 -19.04
C VAL A 768 39.59 -11.03 -19.61
N GLY A 769 38.45 -10.47 -19.25
CA GLY A 769 37.11 -10.85 -19.74
C GLY A 769 36.47 -12.03 -19.02
N GLY A 770 37.00 -12.49 -17.87
CA GLY A 770 36.40 -13.57 -17.07
C GLY A 770 34.97 -13.24 -16.65
N LEU A 771 34.78 -12.11 -15.94
CA LEU A 771 33.45 -11.71 -15.47
C LEU A 771 32.43 -11.54 -16.61
N ASP A 772 32.82 -10.92 -17.74
CA ASP A 772 31.93 -10.75 -18.90
C ASP A 772 31.49 -12.09 -19.50
N ARG A 773 32.39 -13.08 -19.56
CA ARG A 773 32.06 -14.43 -20.04
C ARG A 773 31.12 -15.15 -19.09
N TYR A 774 31.28 -14.96 -17.78
CA TYR A 774 30.35 -15.47 -16.77
C TYR A 774 28.94 -14.97 -17.07
N LEU A 775 28.78 -13.65 -17.02
CA LEU A 775 27.48 -13.00 -17.13
C LEU A 775 26.87 -13.19 -18.52
N GLY A 776 27.68 -13.29 -19.57
CA GLY A 776 27.22 -13.59 -20.92
C GLY A 776 26.62 -15.00 -21.09
N VAL A 777 26.85 -15.92 -20.14
CA VAL A 777 26.17 -17.22 -20.08
C VAL A 777 25.04 -17.16 -19.06
N THR A 778 25.35 -16.70 -17.85
CA THR A 778 24.48 -16.85 -16.70
C THR A 778 23.30 -15.87 -16.68
N THR A 779 23.29 -14.86 -17.56
CA THR A 779 22.15 -13.95 -17.77
C THR A 779 21.36 -14.25 -19.05
N ASP A 780 21.66 -15.36 -19.73
CA ASP A 780 20.92 -15.83 -20.92
C ASP A 780 19.92 -16.93 -20.53
N ALA A 781 18.64 -16.70 -20.84
CA ALA A 781 17.58 -17.67 -20.55
C ALA A 781 17.79 -19.04 -21.25
N ASN A 782 18.55 -19.09 -22.35
CA ASN A 782 18.90 -20.34 -23.03
C ASN A 782 19.81 -21.27 -22.21
N SER A 783 20.42 -20.77 -21.14
CA SER A 783 21.24 -21.57 -20.22
C SER A 783 20.43 -22.35 -19.18
N TYR A 784 19.10 -22.28 -19.21
CA TYR A 784 18.20 -22.88 -18.20
C TYR A 784 17.09 -23.75 -18.81
N LYS A 785 17.30 -24.32 -20.00
CA LYS A 785 16.29 -25.14 -20.71
C LYS A 785 15.97 -26.43 -19.96
N THR A 786 16.95 -27.04 -19.29
CA THR A 786 16.72 -28.24 -18.48
C THR A 786 15.73 -27.95 -17.36
N TYR A 787 15.93 -26.82 -16.70
CA TYR A 787 15.08 -26.38 -15.61
C TYR A 787 13.67 -26.01 -16.09
N ALA A 788 13.57 -25.34 -17.24
CA ALA A 788 12.30 -25.07 -17.89
C ALA A 788 11.55 -26.36 -18.28
N ARG A 789 12.26 -27.39 -18.75
CA ARG A 789 11.65 -28.69 -19.09
C ARG A 789 11.14 -29.45 -17.85
N LEU A 790 11.84 -29.36 -16.72
CA LEU A 790 11.33 -29.87 -15.45
C LEU A 790 10.02 -29.16 -15.07
N CYS A 791 10.00 -27.82 -15.12
CA CYS A 791 8.80 -27.04 -14.83
C CYS A 791 7.64 -27.39 -15.78
N GLN A 792 7.94 -27.63 -17.06
CA GLN A 792 6.97 -28.11 -18.06
C GLN A 792 6.37 -29.47 -17.67
N ALA A 793 7.19 -30.44 -17.24
CA ALA A 793 6.73 -31.76 -16.82
C ALA A 793 5.84 -31.70 -15.58
N LEU A 794 6.25 -30.92 -14.57
CA LEU A 794 5.44 -30.70 -13.36
C LEU A 794 4.12 -30.00 -13.68
N ALA A 795 4.17 -28.96 -14.53
CA ALA A 795 2.96 -28.26 -14.97
C ALA A 795 2.02 -29.18 -15.74
N ALA A 796 2.53 -29.98 -16.69
CA ALA A 796 1.73 -30.95 -17.43
C ALA A 796 1.02 -31.95 -16.49
N LYS A 797 1.75 -32.50 -15.52
CA LYS A 797 1.21 -33.51 -14.61
C LYS A 797 0.15 -32.91 -13.68
N TYR A 798 0.49 -31.83 -12.99
CA TYR A 798 -0.29 -31.33 -11.86
C TYR A 798 -1.21 -30.17 -12.18
N GLY A 799 -1.07 -29.56 -13.35
CA GLY A 799 -1.86 -28.40 -13.74
C GLY A 799 -3.30 -28.71 -14.11
N SER A 800 -4.05 -27.67 -14.45
CA SER A 800 -5.47 -27.75 -14.81
C SER A 800 -5.69 -28.13 -16.27
N ALA A 801 -4.73 -27.83 -17.15
CA ALA A 801 -4.85 -28.04 -18.59
C ALA A 801 -4.44 -29.47 -18.96
N LYS A 802 -5.27 -30.13 -19.78
CA LYS A 802 -4.88 -31.38 -20.44
C LYS A 802 -3.94 -31.07 -21.60
N VAL A 803 -2.67 -31.43 -21.43
CA VAL A 803 -1.60 -31.22 -22.40
C VAL A 803 -0.82 -32.50 -22.64
N ASP A 804 0.02 -32.53 -23.68
CA ASP A 804 0.83 -33.70 -23.97
C ASP A 804 1.96 -33.86 -22.94
N GLY A 805 1.94 -34.97 -22.20
CA GLY A 805 2.97 -35.37 -21.24
C GLY A 805 3.89 -36.48 -21.77
N THR A 806 3.71 -36.91 -23.02
CA THR A 806 4.44 -38.03 -23.60
C THR A 806 5.94 -37.73 -23.62
N GLY A 807 6.75 -38.64 -23.09
CA GLY A 807 8.19 -38.45 -23.01
C GLY A 807 8.66 -37.43 -21.95
N LEU A 808 7.78 -36.98 -21.05
CA LEU A 808 8.16 -36.14 -19.91
C LEU A 808 8.27 -36.92 -18.59
N PHE A 809 7.63 -38.08 -18.46
CA PHE A 809 7.47 -38.77 -17.17
C PHE A 809 8.35 -40.01 -17.02
N PHE A 810 8.90 -40.17 -15.81
CA PHE A 810 9.73 -41.30 -15.39
C PHE A 810 9.13 -41.96 -14.13
N PRO A 811 9.18 -43.30 -14.00
CA PRO A 811 9.65 -44.29 -14.98
C PRO A 811 8.77 -44.35 -16.24
N GLU A 812 9.15 -45.12 -17.27
CA GLU A 812 8.42 -45.14 -18.55
C GLU A 812 6.99 -45.69 -18.43
N ASP A 813 6.72 -46.48 -17.40
CA ASP A 813 5.39 -46.98 -17.03
C ASP A 813 4.61 -46.02 -16.11
N GLU A 814 5.13 -44.81 -15.86
CA GLU A 814 4.39 -43.75 -15.16
C GLU A 814 3.15 -43.35 -15.96
N SER A 815 2.04 -43.11 -15.27
CA SER A 815 0.79 -42.75 -15.94
C SER A 815 0.99 -41.49 -16.79
N ALA A 816 0.62 -41.57 -18.07
CA ALA A 816 0.63 -40.44 -19.00
C ALA A 816 -0.49 -39.42 -18.76
N GLU A 817 -1.34 -39.63 -17.75
CA GLU A 817 -2.43 -38.71 -17.42
C GLU A 817 -1.86 -37.34 -16.99
N THR A 818 -2.40 -36.28 -17.61
CA THR A 818 -2.08 -34.86 -17.40
C THR A 818 -3.34 -34.08 -17.03
N GLY A 819 -3.16 -32.85 -16.54
CA GLY A 819 -4.29 -31.99 -16.18
C GLY A 819 -5.01 -32.42 -14.90
N LEU A 820 -4.27 -32.93 -13.89
CA LEU A 820 -4.85 -33.47 -12.64
C LEU A 820 -5.45 -32.41 -11.71
N ASP A 821 -5.12 -31.14 -11.94
CA ASP A 821 -5.58 -29.98 -11.17
C ASP A 821 -5.23 -30.03 -9.67
N LEU A 822 -3.98 -30.41 -9.36
CA LEU A 822 -3.53 -30.69 -7.99
C LEU A 822 -2.63 -29.60 -7.39
N ILE A 823 -1.98 -28.78 -8.20
CA ILE A 823 -1.17 -27.64 -7.73
C ILE A 823 -1.60 -26.33 -8.39
N SER A 824 -1.35 -25.21 -7.72
CA SER A 824 -1.72 -23.87 -8.20
C SER A 824 -0.59 -23.15 -8.93
N GLY A 825 0.67 -23.52 -8.70
CA GLY A 825 1.83 -22.86 -9.29
C GLY A 825 3.15 -23.54 -8.98
N ILE A 826 4.21 -22.97 -9.53
CA ILE A 826 5.61 -23.33 -9.26
C ILE A 826 6.37 -22.03 -8.96
N GLU A 827 6.98 -21.98 -7.79
CA GLU A 827 8.04 -21.06 -7.41
C GLU A 827 9.37 -21.79 -7.66
N PRO A 828 10.11 -21.39 -8.71
CA PRO A 828 11.23 -22.17 -9.20
C PRO A 828 12.38 -22.17 -8.20
N GLU A 829 12.57 -21.15 -7.37
CA GLU A 829 13.76 -21.01 -6.51
C GLU A 829 13.41 -20.42 -5.15
N ASN A 830 14.18 -20.77 -4.13
CA ASN A 830 14.09 -20.20 -2.78
C ASN A 830 15.38 -19.45 -2.45
N GLU A 831 15.23 -18.17 -2.10
CA GLU A 831 16.31 -17.25 -1.76
C GLU A 831 17.43 -17.22 -2.80
N PRO A 832 17.13 -16.92 -4.09
CA PRO A 832 18.17 -16.85 -5.12
C PRO A 832 19.17 -15.71 -4.87
N ASP A 833 18.83 -14.73 -4.04
CA ASP A 833 19.73 -13.71 -3.52
C ASP A 833 20.56 -14.18 -2.30
N ALA A 834 20.76 -15.50 -2.14
CA ALA A 834 21.53 -16.18 -1.08
C ALA A 834 23.02 -15.83 -1.08
N ASN A 835 23.29 -14.57 -0.75
CA ASN A 835 24.60 -13.96 -0.82
C ASN A 835 25.64 -14.60 0.12
N TRP A 836 25.19 -15.31 1.15
CA TRP A 836 26.05 -16.09 2.04
C TRP A 836 26.73 -17.30 1.36
N ASN A 837 26.20 -17.76 0.23
CA ASN A 837 26.74 -18.86 -0.57
C ASN A 837 27.75 -18.42 -1.64
N GLY A 838 28.06 -17.12 -1.73
CA GLY A 838 29.00 -16.56 -2.70
C GLY A 838 28.60 -16.83 -4.16
N TRP A 839 29.58 -16.84 -5.07
CA TRP A 839 29.37 -16.96 -6.53
C TRP A 839 28.64 -18.20 -7.01
N VAL A 840 28.59 -19.26 -6.19
CA VAL A 840 27.97 -20.52 -6.59
C VAL A 840 26.47 -20.53 -6.29
N GLY A 841 26.03 -19.83 -5.25
CA GLY A 841 24.63 -19.80 -4.82
C GLY A 841 23.92 -18.45 -4.96
N TYR A 842 24.65 -17.34 -5.05
CA TYR A 842 24.06 -16.01 -5.26
C TYR A 842 23.75 -15.79 -6.75
N GLU A 843 22.49 -15.49 -7.05
CA GLU A 843 22.07 -14.99 -8.35
C GLU A 843 21.95 -13.49 -8.31
N ARG A 844 22.53 -12.78 -9.28
CA ARG A 844 22.19 -11.37 -9.50
C ARG A 844 20.75 -11.21 -10.04
N ALA A 845 20.24 -9.99 -9.98
CA ALA A 845 18.91 -9.68 -10.49
C ALA A 845 18.72 -10.07 -11.99
N GLU A 846 19.71 -9.85 -12.86
CA GLU A 846 19.63 -10.23 -14.28
C GLU A 846 19.76 -11.75 -14.51
N GLU A 847 20.46 -12.42 -13.61
CA GLU A 847 20.61 -13.87 -13.58
C GLU A 847 19.29 -14.52 -13.16
N TYR A 848 18.74 -14.10 -12.03
CA TYR A 848 17.39 -14.46 -11.57
C TYR A 848 16.33 -14.21 -12.64
N ALA A 849 16.41 -13.07 -13.34
CA ALA A 849 15.51 -12.79 -14.44
C ALA A 849 15.60 -13.83 -15.56
N ALA A 850 16.80 -14.34 -15.88
CA ALA A 850 16.98 -15.37 -16.89
C ALA A 850 16.37 -16.72 -16.46
N VAL A 851 16.62 -17.18 -15.23
CA VAL A 851 16.07 -18.45 -14.70
C VAL A 851 14.55 -18.40 -14.62
N VAL A 852 14.00 -17.33 -14.05
CA VAL A 852 12.54 -17.14 -13.93
C VAL A 852 11.90 -17.03 -15.30
N SER A 853 12.54 -16.34 -16.25
CA SER A 853 11.99 -16.23 -17.61
C SER A 853 12.00 -17.56 -18.34
N ALA A 854 13.04 -18.38 -18.18
CA ALA A 854 13.10 -19.71 -18.79
C ALA A 854 12.04 -20.64 -18.19
N SER A 855 12.00 -20.73 -16.85
CA SER A 855 11.11 -21.63 -16.12
C SER A 855 9.62 -21.27 -16.24
N SER A 856 9.26 -20.00 -16.39
CA SER A 856 7.87 -19.56 -16.43
C SER A 856 7.16 -19.94 -17.74
N ASP A 857 7.74 -19.57 -18.88
CA ASP A 857 7.08 -19.67 -20.19
C ASP A 857 8.03 -19.94 -21.37
N GLY A 858 9.23 -20.44 -21.07
CA GLY A 858 10.22 -20.69 -22.11
C GLY A 858 10.76 -19.42 -22.74
N HIS A 859 10.94 -18.37 -21.94
CA HIS A 859 11.40 -17.05 -22.37
C HIS A 859 10.56 -16.47 -23.51
N ALA A 860 9.26 -16.30 -23.26
CA ALA A 860 8.27 -15.89 -24.27
C ALA A 860 8.20 -16.88 -25.46
N GLY A 861 8.31 -18.18 -25.16
CA GLY A 861 8.20 -19.26 -26.14
C GLY A 861 9.38 -19.44 -27.08
N THR A 862 10.53 -18.80 -26.82
CA THR A 862 11.71 -18.92 -27.69
C THR A 862 12.53 -20.17 -27.41
N LEU A 863 12.44 -20.76 -26.21
CA LEU A 863 13.24 -21.93 -25.84
C LEU A 863 12.77 -23.20 -26.58
N LYS A 864 13.74 -23.92 -27.15
CA LYS A 864 13.53 -25.18 -27.87
C LYS A 864 14.54 -26.25 -27.46
N ASP A 865 14.12 -27.51 -27.50
CA ASP A 865 15.01 -28.67 -27.40
C ASP A 865 15.73 -28.95 -28.74
N GLU A 866 16.59 -29.97 -28.75
CA GLU A 866 17.39 -30.36 -29.92
C GLU A 866 16.55 -30.81 -31.12
N ASP A 867 15.32 -31.27 -30.90
CA ASP A 867 14.39 -31.67 -31.95
C ASP A 867 13.52 -30.49 -32.42
N GLY A 868 13.75 -29.28 -31.89
CA GLY A 868 13.01 -28.07 -32.20
C GLY A 868 11.66 -27.95 -31.47
N ARG A 869 11.36 -28.83 -30.49
CA ARG A 869 10.13 -28.77 -29.71
C ARG A 869 10.21 -27.62 -28.72
N ALA A 870 9.10 -26.91 -28.55
CA ALA A 870 9.02 -25.79 -27.60
C ALA A 870 9.13 -26.29 -26.14
N ILE A 871 9.75 -25.47 -25.29
CA ILE A 871 9.86 -25.71 -23.84
C ILE A 871 9.07 -24.61 -23.10
N PRO A 872 7.74 -24.74 -22.99
CA PRO A 872 6.85 -23.70 -22.47
C PRO A 872 6.86 -23.50 -20.94
N GLY A 873 7.72 -24.19 -20.19
CA GLY A 873 7.84 -24.02 -18.74
C GLY A 873 6.52 -24.23 -17.96
N THR A 874 6.38 -23.51 -16.85
CA THR A 874 5.24 -23.59 -15.90
C THR A 874 3.88 -23.30 -16.54
N ARG A 875 3.80 -22.40 -17.53
CA ARG A 875 2.52 -22.06 -18.17
C ARG A 875 1.89 -23.20 -18.97
N TYR A 876 2.66 -24.23 -19.32
CA TYR A 876 2.19 -25.35 -20.13
C TYR A 876 0.94 -26.02 -19.57
N GLY A 877 0.87 -26.20 -18.26
CA GLY A 877 -0.23 -26.88 -17.55
C GLY A 877 -1.35 -25.98 -17.04
N GLY A 878 -1.36 -24.69 -17.37
CA GLY A 878 -2.35 -23.75 -16.82
C GLY A 878 -2.24 -23.55 -15.30
N ILE A 879 -1.00 -23.45 -14.80
CA ILE A 879 -0.68 -23.10 -13.41
C ILE A 879 0.10 -21.77 -13.35
N LEU A 880 0.18 -21.18 -12.16
CA LEU A 880 0.80 -19.87 -11.95
C LEU A 880 2.34 -19.96 -11.99
N PRO A 881 3.01 -19.18 -12.85
CA PRO A 881 4.44 -18.91 -12.69
C PRO A 881 4.64 -17.93 -11.53
N ILE A 882 5.33 -18.36 -10.48
CA ILE A 882 5.65 -17.53 -9.31
C ILE A 882 7.14 -17.21 -9.37
N ALA A 883 7.55 -15.98 -9.07
CA ALA A 883 8.96 -15.63 -9.05
C ALA A 883 9.67 -16.33 -7.88
N GLY A 884 10.97 -16.64 -7.97
CA GLY A 884 11.70 -17.18 -6.82
C GLY A 884 11.75 -16.18 -5.66
N GLY A 885 11.47 -16.63 -4.44
CA GLY A 885 11.34 -15.79 -3.25
C GLY A 885 12.66 -15.27 -2.75
N THR A 886 12.87 -13.95 -2.74
CA THR A 886 14.12 -13.35 -2.22
C THR A 886 14.19 -13.44 -0.69
N ALA A 887 15.38 -13.59 -0.12
CA ALA A 887 15.67 -13.64 1.32
C ALA A 887 15.19 -12.39 2.07
N SER A 888 15.11 -11.26 1.37
CA SER A 888 14.56 -10.02 1.94
C SER A 888 13.74 -9.24 0.93
N VAL A 889 12.97 -8.28 1.44
CA VAL A 889 12.29 -7.29 0.60
C VAL A 889 13.32 -6.33 0.02
N ASN A 890 13.67 -6.53 -1.25
CA ASN A 890 14.72 -5.77 -1.93
C ASN A 890 14.24 -5.21 -3.28
N ARG A 891 13.92 -3.90 -3.32
CA ARG A 891 13.61 -3.20 -4.58
C ARG A 891 14.79 -3.16 -5.55
N GLY A 892 16.02 -3.09 -5.03
CA GLY A 892 17.26 -3.12 -5.82
C GLY A 892 17.51 -4.44 -6.53
N TYR A 893 16.83 -5.51 -6.11
CA TYR A 893 16.84 -6.80 -6.79
C TYR A 893 15.68 -6.92 -7.79
N LEU A 894 14.46 -6.54 -7.38
CA LEU A 894 13.25 -6.65 -8.20
C LEU A 894 13.28 -5.73 -9.42
N GLN A 895 13.72 -4.47 -9.26
CA GLN A 895 13.68 -3.50 -10.35
C GLN A 895 14.58 -3.89 -11.53
N PRO A 896 15.88 -4.22 -11.34
CA PRO A 896 16.70 -4.68 -12.46
C PRO A 896 16.17 -5.95 -13.11
N ALA A 897 15.57 -6.87 -12.35
CA ALA A 897 14.93 -8.06 -12.92
C ALA A 897 13.77 -7.70 -13.87
N ILE A 898 12.89 -6.76 -13.47
CA ILE A 898 11.81 -6.26 -14.33
C ILE A 898 12.35 -5.54 -15.56
N LEU A 899 13.37 -4.70 -15.40
CA LEU A 899 14.02 -4.02 -16.53
C LEU A 899 14.60 -5.04 -17.52
N ARG A 900 15.25 -6.11 -17.01
CA ARG A 900 15.80 -7.18 -17.83
C ARG A 900 14.72 -7.93 -18.60
N TRP A 901 13.62 -8.33 -17.97
CA TRP A 901 12.50 -8.99 -18.67
C TRP A 901 11.91 -8.13 -19.76
N LYS A 902 11.70 -6.83 -19.47
CA LYS A 902 11.16 -5.89 -20.44
C LYS A 902 12.09 -5.74 -21.66
N ALA A 903 13.40 -5.72 -21.43
CA ALA A 903 14.40 -5.51 -22.48
C ALA A 903 14.62 -6.75 -23.37
N THR A 904 14.71 -7.95 -22.79
CA THR A 904 15.19 -9.13 -23.53
C THR A 904 14.09 -10.04 -24.08
N ARG A 905 12.88 -9.96 -23.54
CA ARG A 905 11.77 -10.80 -24.01
C ARG A 905 11.15 -10.20 -25.27
N THR A 906 10.82 -11.07 -26.23
CA THR A 906 10.26 -10.70 -27.53
C THR A 906 8.94 -9.93 -27.45
N ASP A 907 8.17 -10.12 -26.38
CA ASP A 907 6.90 -9.48 -26.11
C ASP A 907 6.98 -8.39 -25.02
N ALA A 908 8.18 -8.11 -24.50
CA ALA A 908 8.44 -7.23 -23.35
C ALA A 908 7.52 -7.52 -22.14
N SER A 909 7.07 -8.76 -21.94
CA SER A 909 6.18 -9.10 -20.83
C SER A 909 6.94 -9.41 -19.53
N ILE A 910 6.22 -9.39 -18.41
CA ILE A 910 6.72 -9.90 -17.12
C ILE A 910 6.27 -11.36 -17.00
N PRO A 911 7.20 -12.33 -16.87
CA PRO A 911 6.89 -13.76 -17.03
C PRO A 911 6.04 -14.35 -15.90
N VAL A 912 6.02 -13.71 -14.72
CA VAL A 912 5.37 -14.22 -13.51
C VAL A 912 3.98 -13.64 -13.28
N ALA A 913 3.16 -14.36 -12.52
CA ALA A 913 1.89 -13.88 -11.98
C ALA A 913 2.06 -13.16 -10.63
N ALA A 914 3.07 -13.56 -9.85
CA ALA A 914 3.36 -12.99 -8.54
C ALA A 914 4.88 -12.82 -8.33
N PHE A 915 5.27 -11.67 -7.77
CA PHE A 915 6.60 -11.48 -7.17
C PHE A 915 6.62 -12.09 -5.77
N SER A 916 7.68 -12.79 -5.43
CA SER A 916 7.84 -13.53 -4.18
C SER A 916 9.01 -12.96 -3.40
N MET A 917 8.84 -12.75 -2.09
CA MET A 917 9.86 -12.21 -1.20
C MET A 917 9.67 -12.74 0.22
N HIS A 918 10.71 -12.72 1.03
CA HIS A 918 10.68 -13.08 2.45
C HIS A 918 10.80 -11.83 3.32
N MET A 919 10.19 -11.87 4.50
CA MET A 919 10.33 -10.82 5.50
C MET A 919 10.16 -11.37 6.92
N TYR A 920 11.23 -11.27 7.72
CA TYR A 920 11.20 -11.62 9.14
C TYR A 920 11.41 -10.39 10.01
N PHE A 921 10.81 -10.39 11.20
CA PHE A 921 10.73 -9.19 12.03
C PHE A 921 11.60 -9.32 13.27
N SER A 922 12.66 -8.52 13.34
CA SER A 922 13.53 -8.43 14.51
C SER A 922 14.03 -7.02 14.73
N ASN A 923 14.46 -6.74 15.96
CA ASN A 923 15.05 -5.47 16.37
C ASN A 923 16.31 -5.09 15.57
N ILE A 924 17.00 -6.06 14.95
CA ILE A 924 18.18 -5.78 14.11
C ILE A 924 17.83 -5.47 12.63
N GLY A 925 16.58 -5.64 12.22
CA GLY A 925 16.07 -5.11 10.95
C GLY A 925 16.52 -5.78 9.64
N ASN A 926 17.25 -6.90 9.68
CA ASN A 926 17.66 -7.69 8.51
C ASN A 926 17.55 -9.20 8.78
N GLN A 927 17.73 -10.06 7.78
CA GLN A 927 17.72 -11.54 7.97
C GLN A 927 19.09 -12.13 8.35
N GLY A 928 20.20 -11.41 8.11
CA GLY A 928 21.58 -11.86 8.35
C GLY A 928 22.02 -11.97 9.81
N GLY A 929 23.28 -12.35 10.02
CA GLY A 929 23.89 -12.39 11.35
C GLY A 929 24.08 -11.00 11.96
N SER A 930 24.18 -10.94 13.28
CA SER A 930 24.51 -9.72 14.03
C SER A 930 25.28 -10.07 15.29
N ASP A 931 26.22 -9.21 15.66
CA ASP A 931 27.01 -9.31 16.89
C ASP A 931 26.32 -8.66 18.10
N GLU A 932 25.12 -8.11 17.92
CA GLU A 932 24.32 -7.53 19.01
C GLU A 932 24.02 -8.60 20.07
N ALA A 933 24.31 -8.28 21.33
CA ALA A 933 24.15 -9.21 22.45
C ALA A 933 22.69 -9.60 22.71
N VAL A 934 21.75 -8.70 22.36
CA VAL A 934 20.32 -8.86 22.59
C VAL A 934 19.57 -8.72 21.26
N GLN A 935 18.89 -9.79 20.86
CA GLN A 935 18.13 -9.85 19.62
C GLN A 935 16.78 -10.50 19.89
N TYR A 936 15.71 -9.95 19.35
CA TYR A 936 14.34 -10.40 19.61
C TYR A 936 13.37 -10.03 18.50
N GLY A 937 12.26 -10.78 18.42
CA GLY A 937 11.18 -10.50 17.49
C GLY A 937 10.47 -9.19 17.83
N ILE A 938 10.14 -8.40 16.81
CA ILE A 938 9.37 -7.15 16.96
C ILE A 938 8.05 -7.22 16.19
N THR A 939 7.16 -6.27 16.43
CA THR A 939 5.91 -6.14 15.67
C THR A 939 6.17 -5.75 14.21
N PHE A 940 5.21 -6.02 13.32
CA PHE A 940 5.29 -5.59 11.92
C PHE A 940 5.37 -4.07 11.81
N GLU A 941 4.59 -3.36 12.62
CA GLU A 941 4.51 -1.91 12.66
C GLU A 941 5.84 -1.27 13.09
N GLU A 942 6.54 -1.88 14.04
CA GLU A 942 7.91 -1.47 14.39
C GLU A 942 8.87 -1.71 13.23
N ALA A 943 8.82 -2.91 12.62
CA ALA A 943 9.71 -3.32 11.53
C ALA A 943 9.63 -2.41 10.30
N MET A 944 8.51 -1.72 10.08
CA MET A 944 8.33 -0.72 9.01
C MET A 944 9.29 0.47 9.10
N ASN A 945 9.88 0.72 10.27
CA ASN A 945 10.86 1.80 10.45
C ASN A 945 12.30 1.34 10.20
N ASN A 946 12.51 0.05 9.93
CA ASN A 946 13.81 -0.56 9.70
C ASN A 946 14.07 -0.65 8.19
N ASP A 947 15.31 -0.93 7.77
CA ASP A 947 15.67 -0.97 6.35
C ASP A 947 14.84 -1.98 5.54
N THR A 948 14.68 -3.21 6.02
CA THR A 948 13.90 -4.25 5.30
C THR A 948 12.43 -3.88 5.22
N GLY A 949 11.83 -3.40 6.31
CA GLY A 949 10.40 -3.08 6.35
C GLY A 949 10.05 -1.81 5.58
N GLY A 950 10.91 -0.80 5.63
CA GLY A 950 10.75 0.42 4.85
C GLY A 950 10.80 0.20 3.33
N GLU A 951 11.30 -0.94 2.85
CA GLU A 951 11.28 -1.30 1.43
C GLU A 951 9.96 -1.89 0.95
N LEU A 952 9.19 -2.58 1.80
CA LEU A 952 7.91 -3.17 1.43
C LEU A 952 6.93 -2.18 0.78
N PRO A 953 6.64 -0.99 1.36
CA PRO A 953 5.78 -0.03 0.70
C PRO A 953 6.36 0.48 -0.63
N LYS A 954 7.69 0.55 -0.77
CA LYS A 954 8.36 0.97 -2.01
C LYS A 954 8.24 -0.10 -3.09
N VAL A 955 8.30 -1.39 -2.73
CA VAL A 955 8.06 -2.52 -3.64
C VAL A 955 6.60 -2.54 -4.11
N CYS A 956 5.63 -2.43 -3.19
CA CYS A 956 4.21 -2.36 -3.55
C CYS A 956 3.94 -1.17 -4.49
N ALA A 957 4.49 0.00 -4.16
CA ALA A 957 4.35 1.19 -4.99
C ALA A 957 5.08 1.07 -6.34
N PHE A 958 6.17 0.31 -6.42
CA PHE A 958 6.85 0.03 -7.68
C PHE A 958 6.03 -0.92 -8.55
N ARG A 959 5.53 -2.03 -7.98
CA ARG A 959 4.60 -2.95 -8.66
C ARG A 959 3.41 -2.19 -9.24
N ASP A 960 2.75 -1.35 -8.44
CA ASP A 960 1.56 -0.59 -8.88
C ASP A 960 1.86 0.36 -10.06
N ARG A 961 3.12 0.75 -10.30
CA ARG A 961 3.50 1.61 -11.43
C ARG A 961 3.85 0.83 -12.69
N VAL A 962 4.49 -0.33 -12.54
CA VAL A 962 5.21 -1.00 -13.64
C VAL A 962 4.62 -2.38 -13.99
N ALA A 963 3.84 -2.93 -13.06
CA ALA A 963 3.29 -4.28 -13.11
C ALA A 963 1.93 -4.34 -12.37
N PRO A 964 0.95 -3.46 -12.69
CA PRO A 964 -0.28 -3.27 -11.91
C PRO A 964 -1.19 -4.52 -11.86
N ASP A 965 -1.00 -5.43 -12.82
CA ASP A 965 -1.70 -6.71 -12.96
C ASP A 965 -1.00 -7.88 -12.26
N LYS A 966 0.18 -7.66 -11.66
CA LYS A 966 0.96 -8.70 -10.97
C LYS A 966 0.76 -8.63 -9.47
N GLU A 967 0.85 -9.77 -8.80
CA GLU A 967 0.70 -9.85 -7.36
C GLU A 967 2.05 -9.67 -6.63
N VAL A 968 2.02 -9.22 -5.37
CA VAL A 968 3.17 -9.24 -4.44
C VAL A 968 2.84 -10.20 -3.32
N TRP A 969 3.66 -11.24 -3.17
CA TRP A 969 3.52 -12.27 -2.15
C TRP A 969 4.69 -12.22 -1.17
N LEU A 970 4.40 -12.28 0.12
CA LEU A 970 5.42 -12.63 1.11
C LEU A 970 5.36 -14.13 1.37
N THR A 971 6.20 -14.88 0.66
CA THR A 971 6.21 -16.35 0.67
C THR A 971 6.88 -16.93 1.91
N GLU A 972 7.52 -16.09 2.71
CA GLU A 972 7.89 -16.38 4.10
C GLU A 972 7.79 -15.13 4.98
N PHE A 973 7.15 -15.28 6.14
CA PHE A 973 7.25 -14.36 7.28
C PHE A 973 6.94 -15.12 8.57
N GLY A 974 7.50 -14.72 9.70
CA GLY A 974 7.11 -15.34 10.96
C GLY A 974 7.90 -14.95 12.19
N TRP A 975 7.53 -15.59 13.31
CA TRP A 975 8.14 -15.44 14.64
C TRP A 975 8.27 -16.80 15.32
N GLY A 976 9.32 -16.97 16.11
CA GLY A 976 9.48 -18.10 17.02
C GLY A 976 8.95 -17.82 18.42
N GLU A 977 9.15 -18.76 19.34
CA GLU A 977 8.70 -18.67 20.73
C GLU A 977 9.68 -19.27 21.76
N SER A 978 10.99 -19.20 21.52
CA SER A 978 12.01 -19.78 22.40
C SER A 978 13.13 -18.85 22.84
N GLY A 979 13.77 -19.19 23.96
CA GLY A 979 14.88 -18.43 24.52
C GLY A 979 14.42 -17.32 25.48
N ALA A 980 15.40 -16.64 26.08
CA ALA A 980 15.19 -15.52 26.99
C ALA A 980 15.35 -14.18 26.27
N ARG A 981 14.66 -13.14 26.76
CA ARG A 981 14.65 -11.81 26.13
C ARG A 981 16.02 -11.16 26.03
N GLU A 982 16.87 -11.43 27.02
CA GLU A 982 18.22 -10.89 27.13
C GLU A 982 19.27 -11.72 26.35
N THR A 983 18.85 -12.49 25.33
CA THR A 983 19.74 -13.32 24.51
C THR A 983 19.69 -12.91 23.04
N ALA A 984 20.60 -13.43 22.22
CA ALA A 984 20.62 -13.23 20.77
C ALA A 984 19.58 -14.14 20.06
N SER A 985 18.31 -14.02 20.44
CA SER A 985 17.18 -14.86 19.99
C SER A 985 16.27 -14.10 19.01
N LYS A 986 16.84 -13.77 17.85
CA LYS A 986 16.39 -12.75 16.90
C LYS A 986 14.92 -12.71 16.48
N TYR A 987 14.24 -13.82 16.23
CA TYR A 987 12.84 -13.82 15.77
C TYR A 987 11.86 -14.29 16.85
N GLN A 988 12.33 -14.43 18.08
CA GLN A 988 11.59 -15.11 19.12
C GLN A 988 10.64 -14.12 19.82
N CYS A 989 9.39 -14.53 20.01
CA CYS A 989 8.44 -13.84 20.86
C CYS A 989 8.66 -14.21 22.32
N TYR A 990 8.34 -13.27 23.21
CA TYR A 990 8.46 -13.43 24.66
C TYR A 990 7.13 -13.22 25.35
N SER A 991 6.99 -13.79 26.54
CA SER A 991 5.81 -13.62 27.38
C SER A 991 5.74 -12.16 27.84
N GLN A 992 4.54 -11.59 27.87
CA GLN A 992 4.33 -10.18 28.24
C GLN A 992 3.49 -10.07 29.51
N ALA A 993 4.01 -9.34 30.49
CA ALA A 993 3.33 -9.11 31.76
C ALA A 993 1.99 -8.39 31.53
N GLY A 994 0.96 -8.82 32.24
CA GLY A 994 -0.32 -8.15 32.33
C GLY A 994 -0.21 -6.82 33.07
N ARG A 995 -1.30 -6.05 33.07
CA ARG A 995 -1.37 -4.73 33.73
C ARG A 995 -2.77 -4.42 34.24
N GLN A 996 -2.85 -3.53 35.22
CA GLN A 996 -4.11 -2.88 35.60
C GLN A 996 -4.35 -1.66 34.70
N VAL A 997 -5.53 -1.57 34.10
CA VAL A 997 -5.98 -0.45 33.27
C VAL A 997 -7.34 0.00 33.78
N GLY A 998 -7.37 1.11 34.53
CA GLY A 998 -8.58 1.53 35.23
C GLY A 998 -9.05 0.44 36.19
N ASN A 999 -10.28 -0.04 36.02
CA ASN A 999 -10.82 -1.15 36.82
C ASN A 999 -10.63 -2.54 36.17
N TRP A 1000 -9.92 -2.61 35.04
CA TRP A 1000 -9.72 -3.85 34.29
C TRP A 1000 -8.34 -4.45 34.53
N THR A 1001 -8.32 -5.74 34.84
CA THR A 1001 -7.10 -6.56 34.83
C THR A 1001 -6.86 -7.10 33.41
N VAL A 1002 -5.81 -6.61 32.75
CA VAL A 1002 -5.27 -7.25 31.55
C VAL A 1002 -4.36 -8.40 32.00
N PRO A 1003 -4.68 -9.67 31.69
CA PRO A 1003 -3.91 -10.81 32.16
C PRO A 1003 -2.56 -10.93 31.45
N ASP A 1004 -1.65 -11.68 32.06
CA ASP A 1004 -0.38 -12.08 31.46
C ASP A 1004 -0.59 -12.80 30.13
N ARG A 1005 0.26 -12.50 29.13
CA ARG A 1005 0.24 -13.11 27.80
C ARG A 1005 1.38 -14.10 27.66
N HIS A 1006 1.02 -15.35 27.37
CA HIS A 1006 1.95 -16.38 26.98
C HIS A 1006 2.64 -16.01 25.64
N ARG A 1007 3.95 -16.24 25.50
CA ARG A 1007 4.72 -15.94 24.26
C ARG A 1007 4.09 -16.45 22.96
N SER A 1008 3.51 -17.65 22.97
CA SER A 1008 2.77 -18.22 21.83
C SER A 1008 1.47 -17.45 21.50
N ASP A 1009 0.83 -16.80 22.48
CA ASP A 1009 -0.30 -15.89 22.23
C ASP A 1009 0.18 -14.53 21.68
N VAL A 1010 1.38 -14.09 22.05
CA VAL A 1010 2.04 -12.91 21.47
C VAL A 1010 2.34 -13.16 20.00
N LYS A 1011 2.98 -14.29 19.67
CA LYS A 1011 3.20 -14.80 18.30
C LYS A 1011 1.89 -14.80 17.50
N GLY A 1012 0.82 -15.42 18.02
CA GLY A 1012 -0.48 -15.46 17.36
C GLY A 1012 -1.10 -14.08 17.08
N ALA A 1013 -1.01 -13.15 18.04
CA ALA A 1013 -1.51 -11.79 17.88
C ALA A 1013 -0.71 -10.99 16.84
N TRP A 1014 0.62 -11.11 16.85
CA TRP A 1014 1.49 -10.41 15.90
C TRP A 1014 1.31 -10.90 14.46
N ILE A 1015 1.09 -12.20 14.25
CA ILE A 1015 0.76 -12.77 12.94
C ILE A 1015 -0.51 -12.13 12.37
N ILE A 1016 -1.57 -12.02 13.16
CA ILE A 1016 -2.83 -11.42 12.71
C ILE A 1016 -2.66 -9.93 12.42
N ARG A 1017 -1.99 -9.19 13.30
CA ARG A 1017 -1.70 -7.76 13.11
C ARG A 1017 -0.94 -7.52 11.80
N ALA A 1018 0.11 -8.29 11.56
CA ALA A 1018 0.90 -8.19 10.34
C ALA A 1018 0.05 -8.50 9.10
N CYS A 1019 -0.78 -9.54 9.13
CA CYS A 1019 -1.68 -9.85 8.02
C CYS A 1019 -2.63 -8.68 7.69
N VAL A 1020 -3.22 -8.06 8.72
CA VAL A 1020 -4.11 -6.90 8.56
C VAL A 1020 -3.38 -5.72 7.93
N GLN A 1021 -2.19 -5.39 8.44
CA GLN A 1021 -1.39 -4.27 7.94
C GLN A 1021 -0.90 -4.51 6.49
N MET A 1022 -0.45 -5.74 6.18
CA MET A 1022 -0.02 -6.10 4.83
C MET A 1022 -1.16 -6.07 3.81
N MET A 1023 -2.37 -6.50 4.19
CA MET A 1023 -3.57 -6.32 3.35
C MET A 1023 -3.84 -4.84 3.07
N ALA A 1024 -3.65 -3.96 4.06
CA ALA A 1024 -3.84 -2.52 3.92
C ALA A 1024 -2.81 -1.87 2.98
N MET A 1025 -1.56 -2.32 3.03
CA MET A 1025 -0.47 -1.86 2.16
C MET A 1025 -0.57 -2.35 0.71
N GLY A 1026 -1.32 -3.44 0.51
CA GLY A 1026 -1.59 -3.99 -0.81
C GLY A 1026 -0.72 -5.17 -1.21
N VAL A 1027 -0.16 -5.89 -0.23
CA VAL A 1027 0.30 -7.28 -0.41
C VAL A 1027 -0.91 -8.13 -0.81
N ASP A 1028 -0.73 -9.08 -1.73
CA ASP A 1028 -1.81 -9.91 -2.25
C ASP A 1028 -1.95 -11.23 -1.50
N MET A 1029 -0.84 -11.80 -1.02
CA MET A 1029 -0.83 -13.08 -0.32
C MET A 1029 0.38 -13.18 0.61
N VAL A 1030 0.25 -13.97 1.68
CA VAL A 1030 1.33 -14.25 2.61
C VAL A 1030 1.35 -15.72 3.02
N ASN A 1031 2.53 -16.15 3.44
CA ASN A 1031 2.84 -17.51 3.80
C ASN A 1031 3.60 -17.53 5.12
N TYR A 1032 2.92 -17.99 6.16
CA TYR A 1032 3.53 -18.06 7.48
C TYR A 1032 4.60 -19.17 7.51
N TYR A 1033 5.82 -18.77 7.84
CA TYR A 1033 6.93 -19.65 8.12
C TYR A 1033 6.90 -19.99 9.62
N SER A 1034 6.59 -21.23 10.02
CA SER A 1034 6.28 -22.40 9.18
C SER A 1034 5.17 -23.26 9.78
N THR A 1035 4.74 -24.31 9.07
CA THR A 1035 3.81 -25.29 9.63
C THR A 1035 4.48 -26.13 10.72
N GLU A 1036 5.74 -26.55 10.56
CA GLU A 1036 6.46 -27.36 11.56
C GLU A 1036 7.78 -26.75 11.99
N CYS A 1037 8.17 -26.92 13.25
CA CYS A 1037 9.46 -26.45 13.75
C CYS A 1037 10.64 -27.13 13.02
N GLU A 1038 11.68 -26.37 12.69
CA GLU A 1038 12.91 -26.89 12.05
C GLU A 1038 13.67 -27.88 12.96
N GLY A 1039 13.56 -27.68 14.27
CA GLY A 1039 14.22 -28.49 15.29
C GLY A 1039 13.25 -29.36 16.09
N ASN A 1040 13.81 -30.36 16.78
CA ASN A 1040 13.05 -31.06 17.82
C ASN A 1040 12.63 -30.06 18.89
N TYR A 1041 11.32 -29.91 19.06
CA TYR A 1041 10.73 -28.94 19.99
C TYR A 1041 11.28 -29.05 21.41
N PHE A 1042 11.56 -30.28 21.88
CA PHE A 1042 11.98 -30.56 23.25
C PHE A 1042 13.50 -30.53 23.48
N GLY A 1043 14.28 -30.18 22.46
CA GLY A 1043 15.73 -30.04 22.60
C GLY A 1043 16.11 -28.90 23.55
N ALA A 1044 16.72 -29.24 24.68
CA ALA A 1044 17.05 -28.31 25.79
C ALA A 1044 18.57 -28.05 25.96
N GLY A 1045 19.41 -28.62 25.09
CA GLY A 1045 20.85 -28.39 25.08
C GLY A 1045 21.24 -27.06 24.43
N LYS A 1046 22.42 -26.53 24.79
CA LYS A 1046 23.05 -25.34 24.18
C LYS A 1046 23.16 -25.42 22.65
N TYR A 1047 23.17 -26.64 22.10
CA TYR A 1047 23.27 -26.92 20.67
C TYR A 1047 21.95 -27.42 20.05
N ASP A 1048 20.86 -27.42 20.83
CA ASP A 1048 19.54 -27.82 20.36
C ASP A 1048 18.73 -26.61 19.85
N SER A 1049 17.91 -26.89 18.84
CA SER A 1049 17.03 -25.94 18.14
C SER A 1049 15.59 -25.89 18.71
N GLY A 1050 15.31 -26.56 19.83
CA GLY A 1050 13.95 -26.64 20.40
C GLY A 1050 13.49 -25.39 21.17
N ALA A 1051 12.19 -25.35 21.49
CA ALA A 1051 11.64 -24.43 22.48
C ALA A 1051 11.95 -24.86 23.91
N GLY A 1052 12.29 -26.13 24.12
CA GLY A 1052 12.45 -26.71 25.45
C GLY A 1052 11.11 -26.87 26.17
N PHE A 1053 11.18 -26.94 27.50
CA PHE A 1053 10.02 -27.14 28.38
C PHE A 1053 9.51 -25.83 29.01
N GLU A 1054 10.25 -24.73 28.82
CA GLU A 1054 10.07 -23.43 29.49
C GLU A 1054 8.63 -22.89 29.45
N MET A 1055 7.94 -23.05 28.32
CA MET A 1055 6.60 -22.52 28.14
C MET A 1055 5.48 -23.36 28.77
N PHE A 1056 5.75 -24.62 29.11
CA PHE A 1056 4.76 -25.49 29.77
C PHE A 1056 4.65 -25.25 31.27
N HIS A 1057 5.68 -24.64 31.87
CA HIS A 1057 5.65 -24.15 33.24
C HIS A 1057 4.71 -22.93 33.45
N TRP A 1058 4.04 -22.46 32.38
CA TRP A 1058 3.07 -21.36 32.46
C TRP A 1058 1.93 -21.61 33.46
N ASN A 1059 1.51 -22.87 33.59
CA ASN A 1059 0.43 -23.25 34.49
C ASN A 1059 0.92 -23.65 35.89
N ASP A 1060 2.24 -23.72 36.13
CA ASP A 1060 2.80 -24.00 37.45
C ASP A 1060 2.55 -22.82 38.41
N CYS A 1061 2.43 -21.60 37.86
CA CYS A 1061 2.02 -20.41 38.58
C CYS A 1061 0.50 -20.23 38.53
N THR A 1062 -0.16 -20.33 39.69
CA THR A 1062 -1.60 -20.11 39.86
C THR A 1062 -1.94 -18.68 40.33
N ASP A 1063 -0.93 -17.81 40.50
CA ASP A 1063 -1.12 -16.41 40.82
C ASP A 1063 -1.50 -15.63 39.55
N ASP A 1064 -2.73 -15.11 39.53
CA ASP A 1064 -3.29 -14.32 38.42
C ASP A 1064 -3.01 -12.82 38.56
N THR A 1065 -2.20 -12.41 39.55
CA THR A 1065 -1.72 -11.03 39.67
C THR A 1065 -0.95 -10.64 38.41
N PRO A 1066 -1.25 -9.48 37.78
CA PRO A 1066 -0.51 -8.98 36.63
C PRO A 1066 1.02 -9.02 36.82
N GLY A 1067 1.69 -9.78 35.95
CA GLY A 1067 3.12 -10.01 35.90
C GLY A 1067 3.60 -11.30 36.59
N ALA A 1068 2.78 -11.93 37.43
CA ALA A 1068 3.21 -13.07 38.25
C ALA A 1068 3.60 -14.30 37.42
N ARG A 1069 2.81 -14.65 36.40
CA ARG A 1069 3.10 -15.82 35.55
C ARG A 1069 4.31 -15.58 34.66
N VAL A 1070 4.45 -14.36 34.14
CA VAL A 1070 5.64 -13.98 33.35
C VAL A 1070 6.90 -14.04 34.21
N GLU A 1071 6.86 -13.55 35.45
CA GLU A 1071 7.99 -13.62 36.36
C GLU A 1071 8.34 -15.07 36.72
N ALA A 1072 7.34 -15.91 36.99
CA ALA A 1072 7.55 -17.32 37.31
C ALA A 1072 8.29 -18.09 36.21
N ILE A 1073 7.96 -17.84 34.95
CA ILE A 1073 8.55 -18.57 33.81
C ILE A 1073 9.99 -18.18 33.53
N LYS A 1074 10.43 -16.96 33.88
CA LYS A 1074 11.81 -16.51 33.65
C LYS A 1074 12.86 -17.46 34.22
N ALA A 1075 12.56 -18.12 35.35
CA ALA A 1075 13.45 -19.11 35.96
C ALA A 1075 13.68 -20.36 35.08
N HIS A 1076 12.78 -20.63 34.13
CA HIS A 1076 12.82 -21.76 33.22
C HIS A 1076 13.34 -21.39 31.82
N GLU A 1077 13.42 -20.10 31.48
CA GLU A 1077 13.92 -19.64 30.18
C GLU A 1077 15.41 -19.93 30.02
N CYS A 1078 15.78 -20.40 28.83
CA CYS A 1078 17.19 -20.69 28.53
C CYS A 1078 18.02 -19.39 28.44
N THR A 1079 19.18 -19.36 29.11
CA THR A 1079 20.08 -18.18 29.19
C THR A 1079 21.07 -18.06 28.02
N TYR A 1080 20.90 -18.84 26.96
CA TYR A 1080 21.76 -18.83 25.77
C TYR A 1080 20.94 -18.58 24.50
N PRO A 1081 21.54 -18.08 23.41
CA PRO A 1081 20.84 -17.80 22.15
C PRO A 1081 20.14 -19.04 21.57
N ARG A 1082 18.90 -18.88 21.11
CA ARG A 1082 18.19 -19.88 20.32
C ARG A 1082 18.25 -19.52 18.83
N GLY A 1083 18.34 -20.54 17.98
CA GLY A 1083 18.40 -20.35 16.52
C GLY A 1083 17.20 -19.56 16.01
N GLY A 1084 17.42 -18.65 15.05
CA GLY A 1084 16.41 -17.70 14.59
C GLY A 1084 15.09 -18.34 14.17
N PHE A 1085 15.13 -19.43 13.39
CA PHE A 1085 13.93 -20.04 12.80
C PHE A 1085 13.38 -21.25 13.57
N ALA A 1086 14.07 -21.64 14.63
CA ALA A 1086 14.00 -22.98 15.21
C ALA A 1086 12.60 -23.36 15.73
N THR A 1087 11.84 -22.37 16.22
CA THR A 1087 10.51 -22.52 16.85
C THR A 1087 9.43 -21.68 16.17
N THR A 1088 9.65 -21.35 14.90
CA THR A 1088 8.68 -20.61 14.07
C THR A 1088 7.42 -21.43 13.73
N GLY A 1089 7.56 -22.77 13.70
CA GLY A 1089 6.49 -23.73 13.44
C GLY A 1089 5.18 -23.52 14.22
N LEU A 1090 4.05 -23.87 13.61
CA LEU A 1090 2.73 -23.95 14.28
C LEU A 1090 2.50 -25.30 14.97
N PHE A 1091 3.26 -26.30 14.56
CA PHE A 1091 3.35 -27.63 15.13
C PHE A 1091 4.81 -27.91 15.50
N GLY A 1092 5.03 -28.76 16.52
CA GLY A 1092 6.34 -29.41 16.70
C GLY A 1092 6.77 -30.19 15.45
N GLN A 1093 8.02 -30.63 15.40
CA GLN A 1093 8.57 -31.37 14.26
C GLN A 1093 7.79 -32.66 13.98
N LEU A 1094 7.18 -32.80 12.80
CA LEU A 1094 6.28 -33.92 12.47
C LEU A 1094 7.01 -35.27 12.56
N LEU A 1095 8.21 -35.35 11.99
CA LEU A 1095 8.98 -36.60 11.91
C LEU A 1095 9.75 -36.89 13.22
N GLY A 1096 10.04 -35.86 14.01
CA GLY A 1096 10.77 -36.00 15.27
C GLY A 1096 9.87 -36.27 16.48
N ASN A 1097 8.74 -35.56 16.58
CA ASN A 1097 7.89 -35.58 17.78
C ASN A 1097 6.37 -35.67 17.48
N GLY A 1098 5.99 -36.09 16.27
CA GLY A 1098 4.59 -36.35 15.94
C GLY A 1098 3.72 -35.08 15.93
N ALA A 1099 4.28 -33.95 15.51
CA ALA A 1099 3.57 -32.66 15.43
C ALA A 1099 3.07 -32.14 16.79
N TYR A 1100 3.79 -32.45 17.87
CA TYR A 1100 3.44 -32.02 19.22
C TYR A 1100 4.51 -31.06 19.77
N PRO A 1101 4.14 -29.95 20.44
CA PRO A 1101 2.78 -29.47 20.65
C PRO A 1101 2.18 -28.84 19.37
N ILE A 1102 0.87 -28.60 19.39
CA ILE A 1102 0.26 -27.57 18.53
C ILE A 1102 0.39 -26.27 19.31
N THR A 1103 1.10 -25.30 18.73
CA THR A 1103 1.34 -24.01 19.39
C THR A 1103 0.03 -23.27 19.65
N ARG A 1104 -0.01 -22.37 20.64
CA ARG A 1104 -1.20 -21.55 20.90
C ARG A 1104 -1.49 -20.62 19.71
N ALA A 1105 -0.45 -20.15 19.02
CA ALA A 1105 -0.55 -19.33 17.81
C ALA A 1105 -1.39 -19.96 16.68
N TYR A 1106 -1.37 -21.30 16.54
CA TYR A 1106 -2.21 -22.00 15.57
C TYR A 1106 -3.70 -21.67 15.74
N TRP A 1107 -4.19 -21.59 16.98
CA TRP A 1107 -5.61 -21.34 17.27
C TRP A 1107 -6.03 -19.90 17.00
N TRP A 1108 -5.10 -18.94 17.13
CA TRP A 1108 -5.29 -17.56 16.69
C TRP A 1108 -5.52 -17.50 15.18
N ILE A 1109 -4.60 -18.10 14.41
CA ILE A 1109 -4.67 -18.15 12.94
C ILE A 1109 -5.94 -18.87 12.49
N ALA A 1110 -6.21 -20.05 13.05
CA ALA A 1110 -7.39 -20.84 12.71
C ALA A 1110 -8.67 -20.05 13.00
N THR A 1111 -8.75 -19.34 14.13
CA THR A 1111 -9.91 -18.48 14.45
C THR A 1111 -10.04 -17.35 13.44
N PHE A 1112 -8.99 -16.55 13.25
CA PHE A 1112 -9.00 -15.40 12.34
C PHE A 1112 -9.41 -15.79 10.92
N ARG A 1113 -8.73 -16.80 10.36
CA ARG A 1113 -8.97 -17.26 9.00
C ARG A 1113 -10.37 -17.86 8.82
N ASN A 1114 -10.79 -18.78 9.69
CA ASN A 1114 -12.06 -19.48 9.50
C ASN A 1114 -13.27 -18.59 9.81
N ARG A 1115 -13.13 -17.60 10.68
CA ARG A 1115 -14.20 -16.62 10.96
C ARG A 1115 -14.35 -15.59 9.85
N LEU A 1116 -13.25 -15.23 9.20
CA LEU A 1116 -13.23 -14.27 8.09
C LEU A 1116 -13.11 -14.94 6.71
N LYS A 1117 -13.38 -16.24 6.62
CA LYS A 1117 -13.39 -16.98 5.35
C LYS A 1117 -14.40 -16.33 4.40
N GLY A 1118 -13.97 -15.99 3.19
CA GLY A 1118 -14.81 -15.29 2.21
C GLY A 1118 -14.93 -13.77 2.41
N TYR A 1119 -14.31 -13.19 3.45
CA TYR A 1119 -14.31 -11.75 3.68
C TYR A 1119 -13.09 -11.09 3.04
N VAL A 1120 -13.28 -9.92 2.45
CA VAL A 1120 -12.21 -9.08 1.90
C VAL A 1120 -11.95 -7.88 2.81
N TYR A 1121 -10.69 -7.48 2.92
CA TYR A 1121 -10.33 -6.24 3.60
C TYR A 1121 -10.87 -5.02 2.82
N THR A 1122 -11.47 -4.08 3.55
CA THR A 1122 -12.12 -2.89 2.97
C THR A 1122 -11.50 -1.58 3.40
N GLY A 1123 -10.88 -1.53 4.58
CA GLY A 1123 -10.21 -0.34 5.09
C GLY A 1123 -9.90 -0.46 6.58
N MET A 1124 -9.26 0.57 7.11
CA MET A 1124 -8.90 0.69 8.52
C MET A 1124 -9.43 2.01 9.06
N ARG A 1125 -9.91 1.99 10.30
CA ARG A 1125 -10.33 3.17 11.06
C ARG A 1125 -9.57 3.22 12.39
N HIS A 1126 -9.48 4.42 12.92
CA HIS A 1126 -8.92 4.70 14.23
C HIS A 1126 -10.00 5.38 15.08
N VAL A 1127 -9.90 5.22 16.39
CA VAL A 1127 -10.80 5.93 17.32
C VAL A 1127 -10.18 7.30 17.62
N ASP A 1128 -10.93 8.38 17.45
CA ASP A 1128 -10.42 9.76 17.56
C ASP A 1128 -9.78 10.07 18.92
N THR A 1129 -10.28 9.41 19.99
CA THR A 1129 -9.75 9.57 21.35
C THR A 1129 -8.41 8.88 21.58
N ASP A 1130 -8.07 7.85 20.78
CA ASP A 1130 -6.79 7.15 20.82
C ASP A 1130 -6.53 6.43 19.49
N SER A 1131 -5.63 7.00 18.69
CA SER A 1131 -5.29 6.48 17.36
C SER A 1131 -4.60 5.11 17.39
N ARG A 1132 -4.11 4.66 18.55
CA ARG A 1132 -3.57 3.30 18.70
C ARG A 1132 -4.66 2.25 18.62
N ILE A 1133 -5.92 2.59 18.84
CA ILE A 1133 -7.04 1.63 18.72
C ILE A 1133 -7.37 1.48 17.24
N VAL A 1134 -7.02 0.32 16.70
CA VAL A 1134 -7.18 0.01 15.29
C VAL A 1134 -8.44 -0.83 15.10
N ILE A 1135 -9.29 -0.40 14.16
CA ILE A 1135 -10.47 -1.14 13.70
C ILE A 1135 -10.25 -1.47 12.22
N ALA A 1136 -9.86 -2.71 11.93
CA ALA A 1136 -9.77 -3.19 10.57
C ALA A 1136 -11.12 -3.73 10.10
N CYS A 1137 -11.58 -3.21 8.96
CA CYS A 1137 -12.91 -3.45 8.43
C CYS A 1137 -12.88 -4.46 7.29
N PHE A 1138 -13.74 -5.47 7.39
CA PHE A 1138 -13.89 -6.53 6.41
C PHE A 1138 -15.34 -6.62 5.94
N LYS A 1139 -15.53 -7.03 4.68
CA LYS A 1139 -16.86 -7.31 4.11
C LYS A 1139 -16.85 -8.68 3.46
N GLU A 1140 -17.91 -9.46 3.66
CA GLU A 1140 -18.12 -10.70 2.92
C GLU A 1140 -18.18 -10.40 1.42
N ARG A 1141 -17.35 -11.07 0.61
CA ARG A 1141 -17.19 -10.74 -0.81
C ARG A 1141 -18.52 -10.79 -1.57
N ASP A 1142 -19.31 -11.80 -1.28
CA ASP A 1142 -20.55 -12.14 -1.99
C ASP A 1142 -21.79 -11.96 -1.08
N GLY A 1143 -21.68 -11.17 0.00
CA GLY A 1143 -22.74 -11.00 1.01
C GLY A 1143 -22.77 -9.61 1.66
N ASP A 1144 -23.74 -9.42 2.57
CA ASP A 1144 -23.98 -8.15 3.26
C ASP A 1144 -23.41 -8.12 4.70
N ARG A 1145 -22.71 -9.18 5.12
CA ARG A 1145 -22.08 -9.24 6.44
C ARG A 1145 -20.77 -8.44 6.46
N GLY A 1146 -20.61 -7.63 7.50
CA GLY A 1146 -19.35 -6.98 7.86
C GLY A 1146 -18.67 -7.71 9.02
N ALA A 1147 -17.36 -7.53 9.14
CA ALA A 1147 -16.61 -7.98 10.30
C ALA A 1147 -15.54 -6.97 10.70
N TYR A 1148 -15.25 -6.91 11.99
CA TYR A 1148 -14.20 -6.09 12.55
C TYR A 1148 -13.13 -6.96 13.21
N VAL A 1149 -11.89 -6.56 12.98
CA VAL A 1149 -10.74 -7.03 13.76
C VAL A 1149 -10.23 -5.80 14.50
N VAL A 1150 -10.38 -5.84 15.83
CA VAL A 1150 -10.04 -4.73 16.71
C VAL A 1150 -8.82 -5.11 17.52
N TYR A 1151 -7.83 -4.23 17.55
CA TYR A 1151 -6.63 -4.41 18.37
C TYR A 1151 -6.06 -3.07 18.78
N LEU A 1152 -5.30 -3.07 19.87
CA LEU A 1152 -4.48 -1.94 20.27
C LEU A 1152 -3.11 -2.07 19.61
N ASN A 1153 -2.74 -1.10 18.79
CA ASN A 1153 -1.43 -0.99 18.16
C ASN A 1153 -0.42 -0.43 19.17
N ASP A 1154 0.01 -1.29 20.08
CA ASP A 1154 1.01 -1.05 21.10
C ASP A 1154 2.03 -2.21 21.10
N SER A 1155 3.23 -1.97 21.61
CA SER A 1155 4.25 -3.00 21.83
C SER A 1155 4.10 -3.70 23.18
N GLN A 1156 3.27 -3.14 24.07
CA GLN A 1156 3.00 -3.66 25.41
C GLN A 1156 1.67 -4.41 25.49
N ASN A 1157 1.59 -5.40 26.40
CA ASN A 1157 0.35 -6.07 26.77
C ASN A 1157 -0.50 -5.18 27.68
N THR A 1158 -1.24 -4.28 27.06
CA THR A 1158 -2.06 -3.25 27.71
C THR A 1158 -3.42 -3.11 27.02
N GLY A 1159 -4.28 -2.21 27.52
CA GLY A 1159 -5.61 -1.94 27.00
C GLY A 1159 -6.05 -0.50 27.26
N VAL A 1160 -7.26 -0.16 26.79
CA VAL A 1160 -7.95 1.11 27.08
C VAL A 1160 -9.38 0.77 27.50
N GLU A 1161 -9.82 1.27 28.66
CA GLU A 1161 -11.16 1.00 29.21
C GLU A 1161 -12.23 1.90 28.58
N GLY A 1162 -13.46 1.39 28.49
CA GLY A 1162 -14.65 2.20 28.16
C GLY A 1162 -14.77 2.64 26.71
N VAL A 1163 -13.97 2.06 25.80
CA VAL A 1163 -13.96 2.46 24.39
C VAL A 1163 -15.16 1.85 23.66
N GLY A 1164 -16.06 2.71 23.19
CA GLY A 1164 -17.13 2.31 22.29
C GLY A 1164 -16.58 1.97 20.91
N ILE A 1165 -16.77 0.72 20.46
CA ILE A 1165 -16.48 0.34 19.07
C ILE A 1165 -17.71 0.65 18.22
N PRO A 1166 -17.64 1.61 17.28
CA PRO A 1166 -18.79 1.99 16.49
C PRO A 1166 -19.24 0.83 15.61
N VAL A 1167 -20.53 0.51 15.67
CA VAL A 1167 -21.19 -0.44 14.77
C VAL A 1167 -21.98 0.35 13.72
N PRO A 1168 -21.97 -0.03 12.43
CA PRO A 1168 -22.72 0.69 11.41
C PRO A 1168 -24.21 0.77 11.74
N ALA A 1169 -24.85 1.90 11.40
CA ALA A 1169 -26.28 2.06 11.56
C ALA A 1169 -27.07 0.95 10.83
N GLY A 1170 -28.13 0.44 11.45
CA GLY A 1170 -28.95 -0.64 10.91
C GLY A 1170 -28.47 -2.05 11.23
N VAL A 1171 -27.34 -2.22 11.93
CA VAL A 1171 -26.94 -3.54 12.47
C VAL A 1171 -27.76 -3.86 13.71
N SER A 1172 -28.71 -4.79 13.57
CA SER A 1172 -29.62 -5.23 14.65
C SER A 1172 -29.00 -6.23 15.63
N SER A 1173 -27.91 -6.88 15.24
CA SER A 1173 -27.19 -7.83 16.10
C SER A 1173 -25.73 -7.95 15.67
N TYR A 1174 -24.86 -8.21 16.64
CA TYR A 1174 -23.46 -8.54 16.41
C TYR A 1174 -23.09 -9.76 17.25
N ARG A 1175 -22.02 -10.44 16.85
CA ARG A 1175 -21.45 -11.55 17.61
C ARG A 1175 -20.01 -11.21 17.95
N HIS A 1176 -19.71 -11.10 19.24
CA HIS A 1176 -18.33 -11.06 19.70
C HIS A 1176 -17.72 -12.47 19.57
N VAL A 1177 -16.53 -12.54 18.97
CA VAL A 1177 -15.78 -13.79 18.81
C VAL A 1177 -14.47 -13.67 19.57
N THR A 1178 -14.33 -14.47 20.61
CA THR A 1178 -13.08 -14.61 21.35
C THR A 1178 -12.28 -15.79 20.78
N VAL A 1179 -10.96 -15.65 20.69
CA VAL A 1179 -10.08 -16.79 20.41
C VAL A 1179 -10.21 -17.82 21.52
N HIS A 1180 -10.39 -19.08 21.15
CA HIS A 1180 -10.33 -20.20 22.08
C HIS A 1180 -9.00 -20.93 21.88
N VAL A 1181 -8.17 -20.96 22.91
CA VAL A 1181 -6.92 -21.73 22.94
C VAL A 1181 -7.11 -22.88 23.93
N PRO A 1182 -7.05 -24.15 23.48
CA PRO A 1182 -7.12 -25.27 24.39
C PRO A 1182 -5.92 -25.28 25.33
N GLU A 1183 -6.11 -25.88 26.51
CA GLU A 1183 -4.98 -26.22 27.35
C GLU A 1183 -4.09 -27.22 26.61
N ILE A 1184 -2.80 -26.92 26.56
CA ILE A 1184 -1.80 -27.81 25.96
C ILE A 1184 -1.21 -28.59 27.14
N PRO A 1185 -1.39 -29.91 27.20
CA PRO A 1185 -0.83 -30.72 28.29
C PRO A 1185 0.68 -30.48 28.43
N ASN A 1186 1.24 -30.57 29.63
CA ASN A 1186 2.69 -30.52 29.80
C ASN A 1186 3.31 -31.80 29.22
N PRO A 1187 4.31 -31.74 28.31
CA PRO A 1187 5.01 -32.91 27.79
C PRO A 1187 5.58 -33.85 28.85
N GLU A 1188 5.88 -33.36 30.07
CA GLU A 1188 6.31 -34.19 31.21
C GLU A 1188 5.17 -35.07 31.76
N ASP A 1189 3.93 -34.60 31.64
CA ASP A 1189 2.71 -35.31 32.02
C ASP A 1189 2.14 -36.16 30.87
N VAL A 1190 2.52 -35.87 29.63
CA VAL A 1190 2.14 -36.70 28.49
C VAL A 1190 3.04 -37.95 28.45
N PRO A 1191 2.47 -39.17 28.48
CA PRO A 1191 3.29 -40.38 28.57
C PRO A 1191 4.31 -40.48 27.43
N SER A 1192 5.48 -41.07 27.73
CA SER A 1192 6.59 -41.37 26.78
C SER A 1192 6.22 -42.22 25.56
N THR A 1193 4.92 -42.49 25.39
CA THR A 1193 4.27 -43.22 24.32
C THR A 1193 3.47 -42.32 23.37
N LEU A 1194 3.80 -41.03 23.25
CA LEU A 1194 3.33 -40.09 22.19
C LEU A 1194 3.73 -40.51 20.74
N GLY A 1195 3.94 -41.82 20.56
CA GLY A 1195 4.15 -42.65 19.37
C GLY A 1195 3.09 -42.51 18.29
N TRP A 1196 1.85 -42.21 18.67
CA TRP A 1196 0.68 -42.51 17.85
C TRP A 1196 -0.51 -41.62 18.22
N ASP A 1197 -0.58 -40.41 17.66
CA ASP A 1197 -1.84 -39.65 17.62
C ASP A 1197 -2.28 -39.44 16.16
N LYS A 1198 -2.61 -40.58 15.52
CA LYS A 1198 -3.17 -40.63 14.17
C LYS A 1198 -4.50 -39.88 14.09
N GLU A 1199 -5.27 -39.83 15.19
CA GLU A 1199 -6.54 -39.11 15.22
C GLU A 1199 -6.32 -37.58 15.16
N ARG A 1200 -5.34 -37.02 15.88
CA ARG A 1200 -5.01 -35.57 15.85
C ARG A 1200 -4.20 -35.13 14.64
N THR A 1201 -3.30 -35.96 14.12
CA THR A 1201 -2.36 -35.54 13.05
C THR A 1201 -2.55 -36.25 11.71
N GLY A 1202 -3.17 -37.43 11.70
CA GLY A 1202 -3.32 -38.29 10.51
C GLY A 1202 -2.03 -38.95 10.04
N LEU A 1203 -0.91 -38.65 10.69
CA LEU A 1203 0.40 -39.21 10.44
C LEU A 1203 0.64 -40.40 11.41
N PRO A 1204 1.24 -41.52 10.98
CA PRO A 1204 1.61 -42.65 11.82
C PRO A 1204 3.04 -42.57 12.39
N THR A 1205 3.63 -41.38 12.54
CA THR A 1205 5.05 -41.27 12.90
C THR A 1205 5.27 -40.59 14.24
N SER A 1206 5.63 -41.37 15.25
CA SER A 1206 6.85 -41.06 16.00
C SER A 1206 7.62 -42.33 16.35
N ARG A 1207 8.94 -42.25 16.18
CA ARG A 1207 9.94 -43.27 16.54
C ARG A 1207 9.93 -43.40 18.06
N LYS A 1208 9.60 -44.58 18.60
CA LYS A 1208 9.67 -44.84 20.05
C LYS A 1208 11.09 -45.33 20.31
N GLU A 1209 11.89 -44.62 21.08
CA GLU A 1209 13.23 -45.09 21.49
C GLU A 1209 13.35 -45.14 23.00
N ARG A 1210 14.17 -46.05 23.50
CA ARG A 1210 14.51 -46.15 24.92
C ARG A 1210 15.99 -46.41 25.04
N TYR A 1211 16.65 -45.66 25.92
CA TYR A 1211 18.03 -45.95 26.27
C TYR A 1211 18.08 -47.18 27.17
N VAL A 1212 18.70 -48.26 26.68
CA VAL A 1212 18.80 -49.55 27.36
C VAL A 1212 20.26 -50.00 27.29
N ASN A 1213 20.88 -50.20 28.44
CA ASN A 1213 22.25 -50.73 28.57
C ASN A 1213 23.34 -49.91 27.83
N GLY A 1214 23.21 -48.58 27.80
CA GLY A 1214 24.22 -47.72 27.18
C GLY A 1214 24.00 -47.44 25.69
N GLU A 1215 22.88 -47.88 25.10
CA GLU A 1215 22.55 -47.61 23.70
C GLU A 1215 21.07 -47.21 23.55
N TRP A 1216 20.77 -46.37 22.54
CA TRP A 1216 19.40 -46.01 22.18
C TRP A 1216 18.78 -47.11 21.33
N VAL A 1217 17.70 -47.72 21.82
CA VAL A 1217 17.03 -48.86 21.17
C VAL A 1217 15.61 -48.47 20.74
N VAL A 1218 15.28 -48.63 19.46
CA VAL A 1218 13.92 -48.43 18.92
C VAL A 1218 12.95 -49.48 19.47
N GLN A 1219 11.80 -49.05 19.95
CA GLN A 1219 10.83 -49.80 20.75
C GLN A 1219 9.49 -50.05 20.03
N ASN A 1220 9.24 -49.44 18.86
CA ASN A 1220 8.04 -49.69 18.06
C ASN A 1220 8.37 -50.47 16.78
N LYS A 1221 7.53 -51.48 16.44
CA LYS A 1221 7.59 -52.18 15.16
C LYS A 1221 7.04 -51.27 14.03
N PRO A 1222 7.61 -51.35 12.81
CA PRO A 1222 7.14 -50.55 11.68
C PRO A 1222 5.70 -50.91 11.27
N TYR A 1223 4.96 -49.92 10.76
CA TYR A 1223 3.60 -50.10 10.24
C TYR A 1223 3.58 -50.97 8.95
N HIS A 1224 4.72 -51.23 8.33
CA HIS A 1224 4.88 -52.24 7.28
C HIS A 1224 6.16 -53.05 7.51
N GLN A 1225 6.02 -54.38 7.49
CA GLN A 1225 7.14 -55.30 7.42
C GLN A 1225 7.93 -55.00 6.14
N ASP A 1226 9.25 -54.81 6.29
CA ASP A 1226 10.29 -54.94 5.27
C ASP A 1226 10.85 -53.70 4.54
N ARG A 1227 10.56 -52.45 4.95
CA ARG A 1227 11.28 -51.29 4.36
C ARG A 1227 11.65 -50.20 5.37
N HIS A 1228 12.86 -50.31 5.91
CA HIS A 1228 13.60 -49.17 6.43
C HIS A 1228 14.75 -48.85 5.48
N MET A 1229 14.91 -47.58 5.15
CA MET A 1229 16.22 -47.00 4.89
C MET A 1229 16.42 -45.89 5.91
N SER A 1230 17.59 -45.92 6.54
CA SER A 1230 18.08 -45.03 7.57
C SER A 1230 17.91 -43.55 7.22
N TYR A 1231 17.52 -42.75 8.23
CA TYR A 1231 17.87 -41.34 8.26
C TYR A 1231 19.40 -41.23 8.31
N THR A 1232 20.03 -41.05 7.15
CA THR A 1232 21.37 -40.47 7.11
C THR A 1232 21.19 -38.98 7.34
N VAL A 1233 21.72 -38.50 8.46
CA VAL A 1233 21.95 -37.08 8.73
C VAL A 1233 22.81 -36.55 7.58
N SER A 1234 22.17 -35.97 6.56
CA SER A 1234 22.79 -35.13 5.53
C SER A 1234 21.74 -34.80 4.46
N ILE A 1235 20.81 -33.90 4.77
CA ILE A 1235 20.31 -32.94 3.78
C ILE A 1235 20.17 -31.63 4.55
N ARG A 1236 21.24 -30.82 4.51
CA ARG A 1236 21.09 -29.37 4.60
C ARG A 1236 20.81 -28.87 3.20
#